data_AF-A0A2E4QZA7-F1
#
_entry.id   AF-A0A2E4QZA7-F1
#
_cell.length_a   1.000
_cell.length_b   1.000
_cell.length_c   1.000
_cell.angle_alpha   90.00
_cell.angle_beta   90.00
_cell.angle_gamma   90.00
#
_symmetry.space_group_name_H-M   'P 1'
#
loop_
_entity.id
_entity.type
_entity.pdbx_description
1 polymer ?
#
loop_
_entity_poly.entity_id
_entity_poly.type
_entity_poly.pdbx_seq_one_letter_code
_entity_poly.pdbx_strand_id
1 'polypeptide(L)'
;MAMVFRWMVRLTVLVLIAILCAGTLIYYLAAQSLPNYAQNLQFSQAQGSIEIIRDTANVPHIKAENDHDIFFALGFVHAQDRLWHMAMLRRTAQGRLSEVFGARSLETDKLMRRLDLYSYAGDSLQYQTAQAQAALSAYAAGVNARIEHINRAALGRGAPEMFLFDSPFAAWQPIDSLALLKLIGFQQSDHLKEEILRAQVSLILEDSDHVEEILPDAPFHIGAKPRSYSSLFTPPLSPTGQRPTDSAQDWAAISDWVLPKRGFAGASNAFAAAPSRSANQGTLLANDPHGALSVPGQWYLAHLELQSGGVIGGSIPGIPLILTGRSDRLGWAITASFADDQDIYMEQLDPARSDYYKTPTGFRRFSTRASIINIKDQKPVTMTLRATTHGPVFSQTQLNLASVTPKGFVPALAWTGFNAKDKTFSAKFELMQAQNIDQALAALEPQITPSENIIMVDQTRIVQKTVGALPRRNTAHQTQGRMPSLGHLSENQWRGMLSYAQNPENKTPEEGILGNTNNKVTAAAFPNHISFSWGDSQRIQRWNRLMQAREIHTKDSFIEAQSDSVSFAAQTLLPLIASDLWYTGQSAPNGSLEQRKKDALDLLASWNGDMNQHDPQPLIYAAWMRALQRRLIQDELGDLSQAFPALEPLFIERVFRDIDGASHWCDIVQTQPIETCAVMAKMALEDALIWLQEHYGRDPSRLEWGMAHRAQHLHPTLGHIPLIGYFLNIIQPTSGGDHTLQRGKTSGRPPHPFHNIHAATYRGVYDLADPNSSVFITTTGQSGHFLSQYYDNFSALWRNQDYIPMSLDLELARAGAIGITHIRPN
;
A
#
# COMPACT_ATOMS: atom_id res chain seq x y z
N MET A 1 -42.77 48.77 -2.75
CA MET A 1 -42.80 47.29 -2.67
C MET A 1 -42.75 46.61 -4.05
N ALA A 2 -43.66 46.89 -4.99
CA ALA A 2 -43.68 46.21 -6.30
C ALA A 2 -42.42 46.41 -7.18
N MET A 3 -41.80 47.61 -7.15
CA MET A 3 -40.57 47.87 -7.88
C MET A 3 -39.38 47.06 -7.33
N VAL A 4 -39.23 47.02 -6.01
CA VAL A 4 -38.19 46.23 -5.32
C VAL A 4 -38.37 44.74 -5.61
N PHE A 5 -39.61 44.23 -5.56
CA PHE A 5 -39.93 42.85 -5.91
C PHE A 5 -39.57 42.51 -7.36
N ARG A 6 -39.92 43.36 -8.33
CA ARG A 6 -39.58 43.15 -9.75
C ARG A 6 -38.07 43.14 -9.99
N TRP A 7 -37.30 44.01 -9.33
CA TRP A 7 -35.85 44.02 -9.43
C TRP A 7 -35.20 42.80 -8.75
N MET A 8 -35.72 42.37 -7.60
CA MET A 8 -35.28 41.16 -6.92
C MET A 8 -35.50 39.91 -7.79
N VAL A 9 -36.68 39.79 -8.43
CA VAL A 9 -36.97 38.69 -9.37
C VAL A 9 -36.04 38.74 -10.58
N ARG A 10 -35.83 39.91 -11.19
CA ARG A 10 -34.90 40.07 -12.33
C ARG A 10 -33.47 39.71 -11.96
N LEU A 11 -32.99 40.16 -10.80
CA LEU A 11 -31.65 39.84 -10.32
C LEU A 11 -31.51 38.35 -10.01
N THR A 12 -32.54 37.74 -9.41
CA THR A 12 -32.57 36.29 -9.18
C THR A 12 -32.52 35.52 -10.50
N VAL A 13 -33.33 35.89 -11.49
CA VAL A 13 -33.32 35.26 -12.82
C VAL A 13 -31.97 35.45 -13.51
N LEU A 14 -31.38 36.64 -13.43
CA LEU A 14 -30.07 36.92 -14.01
C LEU A 14 -28.96 36.09 -13.34
N VAL A 15 -29.00 35.95 -12.02
CA VAL A 15 -28.08 35.08 -11.27
C VAL A 15 -28.27 33.62 -11.67
N LEU A 16 -29.50 33.13 -11.79
CA LEU A 16 -29.77 31.75 -12.23
C LEU A 16 -29.27 31.50 -13.67
N ILE A 17 -29.47 32.45 -14.59
CA ILE A 17 -28.94 32.37 -15.95
C ILE A 17 -27.40 32.37 -15.92
N ALA A 18 -26.78 33.24 -15.13
CA ALA A 18 -25.33 33.29 -15.01
C ALA A 18 -24.75 31.97 -14.45
N ILE A 19 -25.40 31.38 -13.44
CA ILE A 19 -25.03 30.06 -12.88
C ILE A 19 -25.18 28.97 -13.95
N LEU A 20 -26.27 28.95 -14.70
CA LEU A 20 -26.49 27.97 -15.77
C LEU A 20 -25.42 28.11 -16.87
N CYS A 21 -25.13 29.32 -17.31
CA CYS A 21 -24.08 29.59 -18.30
C CYS A 21 -22.71 29.17 -17.79
N ALA A 22 -22.36 29.52 -16.55
CA ALA A 22 -21.10 29.12 -15.92
C ALA A 22 -20.99 27.59 -15.80
N GLY A 23 -22.05 26.92 -15.32
CA GLY A 23 -22.10 25.46 -15.22
C GLY A 23 -21.96 24.78 -16.58
N THR A 24 -22.62 25.31 -17.61
CA THR A 24 -22.51 24.79 -18.99
C THR A 24 -21.10 24.96 -19.54
N LEU A 25 -20.45 26.11 -19.30
CA LEU A 25 -19.07 26.35 -19.71
C LEU A 25 -18.09 25.41 -18.99
N ILE A 26 -18.25 25.23 -17.67
CA ILE A 26 -17.42 24.30 -16.87
C ILE A 26 -17.56 22.87 -17.39
N TYR A 27 -18.81 22.42 -17.61
CA TYR A 27 -19.08 21.10 -18.18
C TYR A 27 -18.45 20.95 -19.56
N TYR A 28 -18.62 21.93 -20.45
CA TYR A 28 -18.04 21.93 -21.79
C TYR A 28 -16.52 21.81 -21.76
N LEU A 29 -15.84 22.60 -20.92
CA LEU A 29 -14.37 22.56 -20.78
C LEU A 29 -13.88 21.23 -20.20
N ALA A 30 -14.56 20.69 -19.20
CA ALA A 30 -14.22 19.40 -18.62
C ALA A 30 -14.44 18.26 -19.62
N ALA A 31 -15.59 18.25 -20.31
CA ALA A 31 -15.96 17.20 -21.26
C ALA A 31 -15.04 17.13 -22.50
N GLN A 32 -14.37 18.22 -22.87
CA GLN A 32 -13.37 18.21 -23.96
C GLN A 32 -12.20 17.24 -23.72
N SER A 33 -11.90 16.94 -22.46
CA SER A 33 -10.81 16.02 -22.10
C SER A 33 -11.26 14.55 -22.06
N LEU A 34 -12.53 14.25 -22.35
CA LEU A 34 -13.02 12.88 -22.45
C LEU A 34 -12.38 12.16 -23.64
N PRO A 35 -11.85 10.93 -23.44
CA PRO A 35 -11.29 10.15 -24.53
C PRO A 35 -12.34 9.75 -25.59
N ASN A 36 -11.94 9.81 -26.86
CA ASN A 36 -12.60 9.07 -27.93
C ASN A 36 -11.75 7.82 -28.24
N TYR A 37 -12.36 6.64 -28.12
CA TYR A 37 -11.70 5.35 -28.29
C TYR A 37 -11.78 4.78 -29.72
N ALA A 38 -12.51 5.44 -30.62
CA ALA A 38 -12.64 5.06 -32.03
C ALA A 38 -12.00 6.14 -32.93
N GLN A 39 -10.73 5.97 -33.26
CA GLN A 39 -9.94 6.98 -33.97
C GLN A 39 -8.95 6.37 -34.96
N ASN A 40 -8.58 7.14 -35.98
CA ASN A 40 -7.43 6.86 -36.83
C ASN A 40 -6.43 7.98 -36.61
N LEU A 41 -5.25 7.65 -36.10
CA LEU A 41 -4.21 8.59 -35.73
C LEU A 41 -2.91 8.24 -36.47
N GLN A 42 -2.06 9.25 -36.63
CA GLN A 42 -0.75 9.08 -37.24
C GLN A 42 0.32 9.75 -36.37
N PHE A 43 1.41 9.02 -36.12
CA PHE A 43 2.56 9.51 -35.37
C PHE A 43 3.84 8.98 -36.01
N SER A 44 4.82 9.84 -36.23
CA SER A 44 6.12 9.48 -36.83
C SER A 44 6.95 8.52 -35.96
N GLN A 45 6.60 8.39 -34.68
CA GLN A 45 7.28 7.54 -33.71
C GLN A 45 6.77 6.10 -33.76
N ALA A 46 5.59 5.83 -34.34
CA ALA A 46 5.12 4.47 -34.56
C ALA A 46 5.92 3.82 -35.69
N GLN A 47 6.33 2.56 -35.54
CA GLN A 47 7.15 1.86 -36.53
C GLN A 47 6.31 1.06 -37.53
N GLY A 48 5.12 0.62 -37.11
CA GLY A 48 4.15 -0.11 -37.92
C GLY A 48 2.71 0.24 -37.55
N SER A 49 1.76 -0.60 -37.99
CA SER A 49 0.34 -0.41 -37.69
C SER A 49 0.02 -0.95 -36.29
N ILE A 50 -0.66 -0.13 -35.50
CA ILE A 50 -1.10 -0.45 -34.14
C ILE A 50 -2.62 -0.48 -34.12
N GLU A 51 -3.19 -1.47 -33.47
CA GLU A 51 -4.61 -1.57 -33.17
C GLU A 51 -4.82 -1.63 -31.65
N ILE A 52 -5.64 -0.72 -31.13
CA ILE A 52 -6.03 -0.65 -29.72
C ILE A 52 -7.54 -0.87 -29.65
N ILE A 53 -7.94 -2.05 -29.18
CA ILE A 53 -9.34 -2.45 -29.03
C ILE A 53 -9.74 -2.18 -27.58
N ARG A 54 -10.78 -1.36 -27.36
CA ARG A 54 -11.37 -1.18 -26.02
C ARG A 54 -12.58 -2.08 -25.89
N ASP A 55 -12.55 -2.99 -24.94
CA ASP A 55 -13.71 -3.83 -24.63
C ASP A 55 -14.82 -3.05 -23.90
N THR A 56 -15.92 -3.73 -23.54
CA THR A 56 -17.05 -3.13 -22.80
C THR A 56 -16.68 -2.62 -21.41
N ALA A 57 -15.57 -3.09 -20.85
CA ALA A 57 -15.03 -2.69 -19.56
C ALA A 57 -13.98 -1.57 -19.68
N ASN A 58 -13.72 -1.09 -20.90
CA ASN A 58 -12.67 -0.13 -21.26
C ASN A 58 -11.24 -0.63 -20.99
N VAL A 59 -11.04 -1.94 -20.99
CA VAL A 59 -9.72 -2.57 -20.99
C VAL A 59 -9.13 -2.48 -22.40
N PRO A 60 -7.91 -1.92 -22.58
CA PRO A 60 -7.24 -1.92 -23.87
C PRO A 60 -6.61 -3.28 -24.16
N HIS A 61 -6.92 -3.80 -25.35
CA HIS A 61 -6.21 -4.90 -25.98
C HIS A 61 -5.38 -4.35 -27.14
N ILE A 62 -4.06 -4.46 -27.00
CA ILE A 62 -3.09 -3.80 -27.86
C ILE A 62 -2.44 -4.84 -28.76
N LYS A 63 -2.54 -4.61 -30.08
CA LYS A 63 -1.92 -5.43 -31.12
C LYS A 63 -1.04 -4.58 -32.02
N ALA A 64 0.17 -5.06 -32.29
CA ALA A 64 1.11 -4.47 -33.25
C ALA A 64 2.06 -5.57 -33.75
N GLU A 65 2.87 -5.27 -34.77
CA GLU A 65 3.83 -6.23 -35.36
C GLU A 65 5.14 -6.36 -34.54
N ASN A 66 5.39 -5.43 -33.62
CA ASN A 66 6.62 -5.36 -32.85
C ASN A 66 6.35 -4.85 -31.42
N ASP A 67 7.18 -5.28 -30.48
CA ASP A 67 7.03 -4.90 -29.07
C ASP A 67 7.19 -3.40 -28.84
N HIS A 68 8.02 -2.70 -29.63
CA HIS A 68 8.17 -1.25 -29.53
C HIS A 68 6.81 -0.55 -29.63
N ASP A 69 6.02 -0.90 -30.65
CA ASP A 69 4.72 -0.31 -30.88
C ASP A 69 3.67 -0.73 -29.84
N ILE A 70 3.79 -1.93 -29.26
CA ILE A 70 2.97 -2.35 -28.11
C ILE A 70 3.22 -1.43 -26.91
N PHE A 71 4.48 -1.18 -26.55
CA PHE A 71 4.82 -0.31 -25.41
C PHE A 71 4.51 1.17 -25.70
N PHE A 72 4.69 1.63 -26.94
CA PHE A 72 4.21 2.93 -27.40
C PHE A 72 2.70 3.08 -27.17
N ALA A 73 1.91 2.11 -27.61
CA ALA A 73 0.47 2.12 -27.42
C ALA A 73 0.08 2.08 -25.94
N LEU A 74 0.77 1.29 -25.11
CA LEU A 74 0.55 1.25 -23.66
C LEU A 74 0.78 2.63 -23.02
N GLY A 75 1.84 3.33 -23.42
CA GLY A 75 2.10 4.71 -22.99
C GLY A 75 1.02 5.69 -23.43
N PHE A 76 0.55 5.55 -24.67
CA PHE A 76 -0.53 6.37 -25.20
C PHE A 76 -1.83 6.18 -24.40
N VAL A 77 -2.25 4.93 -24.13
CA VAL A 77 -3.52 4.66 -23.42
C VAL A 77 -3.46 5.01 -21.93
N HIS A 78 -2.31 4.79 -21.27
CA HIS A 78 -2.11 5.26 -19.90
C HIS A 78 -2.24 6.79 -19.82
N ALA A 79 -1.62 7.53 -20.73
CA ALA A 79 -1.76 8.98 -20.80
C ALA A 79 -3.18 9.41 -21.23
N GLN A 80 -3.88 8.61 -22.05
CA GLN A 80 -5.24 8.90 -22.48
C GLN A 80 -6.22 8.85 -21.31
N ASP A 81 -6.08 7.88 -20.41
CA ASP A 81 -7.03 7.65 -19.32
C ASP A 81 -6.59 8.23 -17.96
N ARG A 82 -5.27 8.38 -17.71
CA ARG A 82 -4.70 8.59 -16.38
C ARG A 82 -3.66 9.73 -16.33
N LEU A 83 -3.72 10.70 -17.23
CA LEU A 83 -2.71 11.77 -17.35
C LEU A 83 -2.41 12.52 -16.04
N TRP A 84 -3.45 12.94 -15.31
CA TRP A 84 -3.28 13.64 -14.04
C TRP A 84 -2.64 12.76 -12.96
N HIS A 85 -3.10 11.51 -12.87
CA HIS A 85 -2.54 10.51 -11.95
C HIS A 85 -1.03 10.32 -12.21
N MET A 86 -0.63 10.14 -13.47
CA MET A 86 0.78 10.04 -13.88
C MET A 86 1.57 11.31 -13.56
N ALA A 87 0.99 12.49 -13.76
CA ALA A 87 1.63 13.76 -13.42
C ALA A 87 1.93 13.88 -11.92
N MET A 88 0.99 13.45 -11.07
CA MET A 88 1.15 13.49 -9.61
C MET A 88 2.21 12.50 -9.14
N LEU A 89 2.17 11.24 -9.60
CA LEU A 89 3.19 10.24 -9.24
C LEU A 89 4.60 10.69 -9.62
N ARG A 90 4.77 11.23 -10.84
CA ARG A 90 6.06 11.77 -11.29
C ARG A 90 6.55 12.91 -10.41
N ARG A 91 5.67 13.86 -10.07
CA ARG A 91 6.03 15.01 -9.21
C ARG A 91 6.36 14.57 -7.79
N THR A 92 5.68 13.56 -7.26
CA THR A 92 6.02 12.95 -5.97
C THR A 92 7.42 12.36 -6.01
N ALA A 93 7.73 11.51 -6.99
CA ALA A 93 9.06 10.89 -7.11
C ALA A 93 10.19 11.93 -7.31
N GLN A 94 9.89 13.05 -7.96
CA GLN A 94 10.84 14.15 -8.19
C GLN A 94 10.95 15.13 -7.01
N GLY A 95 10.05 15.11 -6.02
CA GLY A 95 9.94 16.15 -4.99
C GLY A 95 9.60 17.52 -5.59
N ARG A 96 8.53 17.59 -6.38
CA ARG A 96 8.05 18.77 -7.13
C ARG A 96 6.55 19.02 -7.00
N LEU A 97 5.91 18.55 -5.93
CA LEU A 97 4.49 18.80 -5.66
C LEU A 97 4.22 20.28 -5.34
N SER A 98 5.17 20.98 -4.72
CA SER A 98 5.04 22.38 -4.28
C SER A 98 4.98 23.38 -5.43
N GLU A 99 5.44 22.99 -6.61
CA GLU A 99 5.23 23.74 -7.85
C GLU A 99 3.74 23.87 -8.20
N VAL A 100 2.92 22.88 -7.78
CA VAL A 100 1.48 22.83 -8.07
C VAL A 100 0.65 23.22 -6.85
N PHE A 101 1.07 22.78 -5.67
CA PHE A 101 0.30 22.86 -4.44
C PHE A 101 0.80 23.93 -3.45
N GLY A 102 1.91 24.61 -3.76
CA GLY A 102 2.47 25.65 -2.90
C GLY A 102 3.07 25.08 -1.61
N ALA A 103 3.11 25.90 -0.55
CA ALA A 103 3.82 25.60 0.68
C ALA A 103 3.33 24.33 1.41
N ARG A 104 2.07 23.92 1.21
CA ARG A 104 1.48 22.77 1.91
C ARG A 104 2.21 21.44 1.61
N SER A 105 2.83 21.30 0.45
CA SER A 105 3.60 20.09 0.07
C SER A 105 5.11 20.23 0.25
N LEU A 106 5.60 21.35 0.80
CA LEU A 106 7.04 21.64 0.88
C LEU A 106 7.80 20.60 1.71
N GLU A 107 7.24 20.16 2.83
CA GLU A 107 7.89 19.17 3.69
C GLU A 107 7.92 17.77 3.06
N THR A 108 6.91 17.43 2.24
CA THR A 108 6.92 16.22 1.41
C THR A 108 8.01 16.30 0.34
N ASP A 109 8.09 17.41 -0.40
CA ASP A 109 9.15 17.60 -1.40
C ASP A 109 10.54 17.58 -0.75
N LYS A 110 10.71 18.18 0.44
CA LYS A 110 11.96 18.13 1.21
C LYS A 110 12.38 16.68 1.50
N LEU A 111 11.46 15.82 1.89
CA LEU A 111 11.76 14.40 2.09
C LEU A 111 12.17 13.74 0.76
N MET A 112 11.37 13.90 -0.29
CA MET A 112 11.62 13.27 -1.58
C MET A 112 12.93 13.72 -2.23
N ARG A 113 13.31 15.00 -2.05
CA ARG A 113 14.62 15.52 -2.49
C ARG A 113 15.79 14.92 -1.71
N ARG A 114 15.61 14.54 -0.43
CA ARG A 114 16.63 13.83 0.35
C ARG A 114 16.79 12.38 -0.10
N LEU A 115 15.67 11.70 -0.37
CA LEU A 115 15.68 10.35 -0.93
C LEU A 115 16.31 10.30 -2.33
N ASP A 116 16.11 11.36 -3.12
CA ASP A 116 16.73 11.54 -4.44
C ASP A 116 16.44 10.40 -5.42
N LEU A 117 15.24 9.80 -5.32
CA LEU A 117 14.85 8.62 -6.09
C LEU A 117 15.03 8.81 -7.61
N TYR A 118 14.80 10.02 -8.11
CA TYR A 118 14.95 10.33 -9.53
C TYR A 118 16.40 10.23 -10.02
N SER A 119 17.39 10.63 -9.20
CA SER A 119 18.81 10.48 -9.57
C SER A 119 19.20 9.00 -9.59
N TYR A 120 18.82 8.23 -8.56
CA TYR A 120 19.07 6.79 -8.51
C TYR A 120 18.36 6.02 -9.65
N ALA A 121 17.18 6.48 -10.07
CA ALA A 121 16.50 5.95 -11.25
C ALA A 121 17.29 6.23 -12.54
N GLY A 122 17.81 7.45 -12.70
CA GLY A 122 18.68 7.82 -13.82
C GLY A 122 19.94 6.98 -13.88
N ASP A 123 20.60 6.75 -12.74
CA ASP A 123 21.79 5.90 -12.65
C ASP A 123 21.49 4.46 -13.07
N SER A 124 20.31 3.93 -12.71
CA SER A 124 19.87 2.57 -13.02
C SER A 124 19.49 2.33 -14.49
N LEU A 125 19.19 3.40 -15.25
CA LEU A 125 18.75 3.27 -16.65
C LEU A 125 19.80 2.59 -17.52
N GLN A 126 21.07 2.96 -17.36
CA GLN A 126 22.18 2.41 -18.15
C GLN A 126 22.45 0.92 -17.89
N TYR A 127 21.97 0.39 -16.76
CA TYR A 127 22.15 -1.01 -16.37
C TYR A 127 21.00 -1.92 -16.84
N GLN A 128 19.89 -1.34 -17.29
CA GLN A 128 18.80 -2.12 -17.88
C GLN A 128 19.26 -2.81 -19.17
N THR A 129 18.63 -3.93 -19.52
CA THR A 129 18.87 -4.61 -20.80
C THR A 129 18.44 -3.73 -21.98
N ALA A 130 19.00 -3.98 -23.16
CA ALA A 130 18.71 -3.16 -24.33
C ALA A 130 17.22 -3.16 -24.70
N GLN A 131 16.56 -4.32 -24.57
CA GLN A 131 15.13 -4.49 -24.78
C GLN A 131 14.32 -3.68 -23.76
N ALA A 132 14.70 -3.73 -22.49
CA ALA A 132 14.06 -2.93 -21.45
C ALA A 132 14.19 -1.41 -21.69
N GLN A 133 15.38 -0.94 -22.10
CA GLN A 133 15.58 0.47 -22.45
C GLN A 133 14.76 0.90 -23.68
N ALA A 134 14.63 0.00 -24.67
CA ALA A 134 13.80 0.23 -25.85
C ALA A 134 12.31 0.31 -25.47
N ALA A 135 11.81 -0.60 -24.63
CA ALA A 135 10.44 -0.57 -24.13
C ALA A 135 10.12 0.71 -23.33
N LEU A 136 11.03 1.13 -22.43
CA LEU A 136 10.90 2.39 -21.69
C LEU A 136 10.86 3.62 -22.62
N SER A 137 11.72 3.62 -23.65
CA SER A 137 11.76 4.70 -24.65
C SER A 137 10.49 4.75 -25.49
N ALA A 138 10.01 3.60 -25.96
CA ALA A 138 8.78 3.49 -26.73
C ALA A 138 7.55 3.94 -25.91
N TYR A 139 7.45 3.48 -24.67
CA TYR A 139 6.42 3.91 -23.73
C TYR A 139 6.42 5.43 -23.52
N ALA A 140 7.60 6.01 -23.28
CA ALA A 140 7.74 7.47 -23.14
C ALA A 140 7.30 8.21 -24.41
N ALA A 141 7.66 7.71 -25.60
CA ALA A 141 7.21 8.26 -26.88
C ALA A 141 5.68 8.20 -27.02
N GLY A 142 5.05 7.12 -26.58
CA GLY A 142 3.58 6.97 -26.57
C GLY A 142 2.86 7.97 -25.67
N VAL A 143 3.36 8.15 -24.44
CA VAL A 143 2.85 9.18 -23.51
C VAL A 143 2.96 10.57 -24.16
N ASN A 144 4.11 10.87 -24.76
CA ASN A 144 4.38 12.15 -25.41
C ASN A 144 3.51 12.36 -26.66
N ALA A 145 3.25 11.32 -27.44
CA ALA A 145 2.34 11.36 -28.59
C ALA A 145 0.90 11.70 -28.17
N ARG A 146 0.42 11.17 -27.03
CA ARG A 146 -0.89 11.57 -26.50
C ARG A 146 -0.94 13.04 -26.11
N ILE A 147 0.11 13.56 -25.47
CA ILE A 147 0.21 14.98 -25.09
C ILE A 147 0.25 15.87 -26.33
N GLU A 148 1.03 15.49 -27.34
CA GLU A 148 1.08 16.15 -28.64
C GLU A 148 -0.30 16.18 -29.31
N HIS A 149 -1.02 15.06 -29.28
CA HIS A 149 -2.37 14.96 -29.83
C HIS A 149 -3.37 15.88 -29.11
N ILE A 150 -3.34 15.94 -27.77
CA ILE A 150 -4.18 16.86 -26.98
C ILE A 150 -3.97 18.31 -27.45
N ASN A 151 -2.71 18.72 -27.60
CA ASN A 151 -2.36 20.09 -28.00
C ASN A 151 -2.77 20.38 -29.46
N ARG A 152 -2.50 19.47 -30.39
CA ARG A 152 -2.79 19.67 -31.82
C ARG A 152 -4.29 19.68 -32.14
N ALA A 153 -5.05 18.80 -31.49
CA ALA A 153 -6.49 18.65 -31.72
C ALA A 153 -7.35 19.47 -30.75
N ALA A 154 -6.74 20.29 -29.88
CA ALA A 154 -7.42 21.13 -28.89
C ALA A 154 -8.40 20.36 -27.99
N LEU A 155 -7.99 19.18 -27.49
CA LEU A 155 -8.81 18.28 -26.66
C LEU A 155 -8.81 18.69 -25.17
N GLY A 156 -9.02 19.98 -24.90
CA GLY A 156 -8.90 20.55 -23.57
C GLY A 156 -7.47 20.53 -23.03
N ARG A 157 -7.31 20.21 -21.74
CA ARG A 157 -6.00 20.13 -21.06
C ARG A 157 -5.57 18.70 -20.75
N GLY A 158 -6.28 17.69 -21.27
CA GLY A 158 -5.98 16.27 -21.06
C GLY A 158 -6.53 15.67 -19.76
N ALA A 159 -6.77 16.49 -18.73
CA ALA A 159 -7.49 16.11 -17.52
C ALA A 159 -8.20 17.33 -16.90
N PRO A 160 -9.40 17.19 -16.30
CA PRO A 160 -10.15 18.30 -15.71
C PRO A 160 -9.37 19.08 -14.63
N GLU A 161 -8.55 18.39 -13.85
CA GLU A 161 -7.74 18.98 -12.78
C GLU A 161 -6.73 20.00 -13.31
N MET A 162 -6.29 19.86 -14.56
CA MET A 162 -5.35 20.79 -15.19
C MET A 162 -5.98 22.15 -15.56
N PHE A 163 -7.30 22.29 -15.47
CA PHE A 163 -7.96 23.61 -15.51
C PHE A 163 -7.90 24.33 -14.17
N LEU A 164 -7.81 23.60 -13.06
CA LEU A 164 -7.71 24.15 -11.70
C LEU A 164 -6.26 24.39 -11.29
N PHE A 165 -5.35 23.54 -11.76
CA PHE A 165 -3.93 23.61 -11.46
C PHE A 165 -3.15 23.88 -12.73
N ASP A 166 -2.47 25.03 -12.79
CA ASP A 166 -1.54 25.33 -13.87
C ASP A 166 -0.29 24.44 -13.74
N SER A 167 -0.31 23.32 -14.46
CA SER A 167 0.72 22.27 -14.39
C SER A 167 1.13 21.86 -15.80
N PRO A 168 2.10 22.56 -16.42
CA PRO A 168 2.60 22.15 -17.72
C PRO A 168 3.20 20.75 -17.62
N PHE A 169 2.81 19.88 -18.55
CA PHE A 169 3.29 18.51 -18.60
C PHE A 169 4.57 18.45 -19.43
N ALA A 170 5.72 18.38 -18.76
CA ALA A 170 7.00 18.12 -19.43
C ALA A 170 6.99 16.73 -20.09
N ALA A 171 7.71 16.58 -21.21
CA ALA A 171 7.81 15.31 -21.91
C ALA A 171 8.23 14.18 -20.97
N TRP A 172 7.49 13.07 -20.98
CA TRP A 172 7.81 11.87 -20.23
C TRP A 172 9.14 11.29 -20.71
N GLN A 173 9.98 10.87 -19.77
CA GLN A 173 11.29 10.26 -20.03
C GLN A 173 11.33 8.82 -19.49
N PRO A 174 12.17 7.93 -20.03
CA PRO A 174 12.41 6.59 -19.46
C PRO A 174 12.67 6.58 -17.94
N ILE A 175 13.38 7.60 -17.46
CA ILE A 175 13.72 7.77 -16.04
C ILE A 175 12.46 7.95 -15.17
N ASP A 176 11.40 8.59 -15.70
CA ASP A 176 10.16 8.79 -14.94
C ASP A 176 9.54 7.45 -14.54
N SER A 177 9.53 6.46 -15.45
CA SER A 177 9.01 5.12 -15.18
C SER A 177 9.83 4.36 -14.14
N LEU A 178 11.16 4.45 -14.19
CA LEU A 178 12.06 3.85 -13.20
C LEU A 178 11.95 4.53 -11.82
N ALA A 179 11.75 5.85 -11.81
CA ALA A 179 11.55 6.61 -10.57
C ALA A 179 10.23 6.24 -9.89
N LEU A 180 9.17 5.98 -10.66
CA LEU A 180 7.90 5.44 -10.15
C LEU A 180 8.06 4.04 -9.55
N LEU A 181 8.83 3.16 -10.20
CA LEU A 181 9.11 1.82 -9.67
C LEU A 181 9.83 1.88 -8.31
N LYS A 182 10.82 2.78 -8.18
CA LYS A 182 11.50 3.04 -6.90
C LYS A 182 10.58 3.68 -5.86
N LEU A 183 9.70 4.60 -6.26
CA LEU A 183 8.71 5.19 -5.35
C LEU A 183 7.81 4.10 -4.75
N ILE A 184 7.30 3.19 -5.57
CA ILE A 184 6.50 2.05 -5.11
C ILE A 184 7.33 1.15 -4.19
N GLY A 185 8.58 0.86 -4.56
CA GLY A 185 9.48 0.07 -3.71
C GLY A 185 9.65 0.67 -2.31
N PHE A 186 9.81 1.98 -2.24
CA PHE A 186 9.89 2.69 -0.96
C PHE A 186 8.57 2.68 -0.18
N GLN A 187 7.42 2.72 -0.88
CA GLN A 187 6.08 2.67 -0.28
C GLN A 187 5.65 1.26 0.17
N GLN A 188 6.37 0.21 -0.23
CA GLN A 188 6.06 -1.17 0.14
C GLN A 188 6.73 -1.63 1.44
N SER A 189 7.56 -0.79 2.07
CA SER A 189 8.27 -1.11 3.31
C SER A 189 7.94 -0.09 4.41
N ASP A 190 7.69 -0.57 5.63
CA ASP A 190 7.55 0.23 6.85
C ASP A 190 8.68 0.00 7.88
N HIS A 191 9.74 -0.73 7.51
CA HIS A 191 10.87 -1.04 8.41
C HIS A 191 11.53 0.22 9.00
N LEU A 192 11.70 1.27 8.21
CA LEU A 192 12.15 2.58 8.70
C LEU A 192 11.30 3.09 9.88
N LYS A 193 9.98 2.90 9.84
CA LYS A 193 9.07 3.35 10.91
C LYS A 193 9.05 2.37 12.08
N GLU A 194 9.16 1.08 11.82
CA GLU A 194 9.26 0.04 12.85
C GLU A 194 10.55 0.19 13.68
N GLU A 195 11.69 0.50 13.06
CA GLU A 195 12.94 0.77 13.78
C GLU A 195 12.79 1.98 14.73
N ILE A 196 12.19 3.08 14.24
CA ILE A 196 11.96 4.28 15.04
C ILE A 196 11.01 3.97 16.19
N LEU A 197 9.89 3.29 15.91
CA LEU A 197 8.91 2.96 16.94
C LEU A 197 9.50 2.04 18.00
N ARG A 198 10.22 0.98 17.61
CA ARG A 198 10.86 0.08 18.58
C ARG A 198 11.90 0.83 19.43
N ALA A 199 12.66 1.75 18.85
CA ALA A 199 13.56 2.60 19.61
C ALA A 199 12.82 3.53 20.59
N GLN A 200 11.68 4.11 20.21
CA GLN A 200 10.84 4.90 21.11
C GLN A 200 10.29 4.05 22.27
N VAL A 201 9.76 2.86 21.97
CA VAL A 201 9.24 1.93 22.99
C VAL A 201 10.37 1.48 23.92
N SER A 202 11.55 1.14 23.39
CA SER A 202 12.73 0.76 24.20
C SER A 202 13.30 1.89 25.06
N LEU A 203 13.00 3.16 24.75
CA LEU A 203 13.35 4.28 25.62
C LEU A 203 12.39 4.40 26.79
N ILE A 204 11.10 4.07 26.59
CA ILE A 204 10.06 4.15 27.63
C ILE A 204 10.09 2.91 28.53
N LEU A 205 10.13 1.73 27.93
CA LEU A 205 10.19 0.44 28.61
C LEU A 205 11.66 0.05 28.77
N GLU A 206 12.21 0.23 29.97
CA GLU A 206 13.62 -0.09 30.24
C GLU A 206 13.91 -1.60 30.16
N ASP A 207 12.91 -2.44 30.46
CA ASP A 207 12.96 -3.89 30.30
C ASP A 207 12.71 -4.29 28.84
N SER A 208 13.68 -4.98 28.24
CA SER A 208 13.57 -5.50 26.87
C SER A 208 12.45 -6.52 26.71
N ASP A 209 12.05 -7.19 27.79
CA ASP A 209 11.00 -8.20 27.78
C ASP A 209 9.65 -7.55 27.48
N HIS A 210 9.36 -6.40 28.08
CA HIS A 210 8.14 -5.64 27.83
C HIS A 210 8.11 -5.04 26.41
N VAL A 211 9.27 -4.68 25.84
CA VAL A 211 9.34 -4.23 24.43
C VAL A 211 8.92 -5.35 23.47
N GLU A 212 9.36 -6.58 23.72
CA GLU A 212 9.01 -7.74 22.89
C GLU A 212 7.56 -8.21 23.06
N GLU A 213 6.91 -7.88 24.17
CA GLU A 213 5.50 -8.20 24.38
C GLU A 213 4.59 -7.38 23.46
N ILE A 214 4.81 -6.07 23.38
CA ILE A 214 4.02 -5.16 22.55
C ILE A 214 4.50 -5.10 21.08
N LEU A 215 5.79 -5.37 20.83
CA LEU A 215 6.37 -5.49 19.50
C LEU A 215 7.03 -6.88 19.34
N PRO A 216 6.23 -7.97 19.25
CA PRO A 216 6.76 -9.32 19.16
C PRO A 216 7.38 -9.62 17.79
N ASP A 217 8.42 -10.44 17.79
CA ASP A 217 8.92 -11.07 16.57
C ASP A 217 7.87 -12.08 16.06
N ALA A 218 7.42 -11.96 14.81
CA ALA A 218 6.40 -12.87 14.29
C ALA A 218 6.99 -14.19 13.73
N PRO A 219 6.32 -15.36 13.92
CA PRO A 219 5.18 -15.60 14.81
C PRO A 219 5.58 -15.76 16.29
N PHE A 220 6.85 -16.03 16.61
CA PHE A 220 7.44 -16.04 17.95
C PHE A 220 8.93 -15.69 17.89
N HIS A 221 9.48 -15.20 19.01
CA HIS A 221 10.91 -14.90 19.15
C HIS A 221 11.77 -16.18 19.14
N ILE A 222 12.82 -16.18 18.33
CA ILE A 222 13.88 -17.21 18.33
C ILE A 222 15.22 -16.46 18.31
N GLY A 223 15.82 -16.23 19.48
CA GLY A 223 17.16 -15.65 19.54
C GLY A 223 17.50 -14.95 20.86
N ALA A 224 18.60 -14.18 20.82
CA ALA A 224 18.97 -13.27 21.88
C ALA A 224 18.36 -11.88 21.63
N LYS A 225 17.83 -11.28 22.69
CA LYS A 225 17.22 -9.95 22.67
C LYS A 225 18.28 -8.86 22.40
N PRO A 226 17.98 -7.81 21.63
CA PRO A 226 18.89 -6.69 21.47
C PRO A 226 19.05 -5.93 22.79
N ARG A 227 20.17 -5.21 22.95
CA ARG A 227 20.35 -4.30 24.09
C ARG A 227 19.32 -3.16 24.03
N SER A 228 18.95 -2.62 25.19
CA SER A 228 18.12 -1.41 25.26
C SER A 228 18.74 -0.27 24.46
N TYR A 229 17.91 0.45 23.70
CA TYR A 229 18.35 1.53 22.81
C TYR A 229 19.11 2.63 23.54
N SER A 230 18.73 2.95 24.78
CA SER A 230 19.40 3.95 25.62
C SER A 230 20.89 3.64 25.84
N SER A 231 21.21 2.35 26.01
CA SER A 231 22.56 1.85 26.33
C SER A 231 23.54 1.88 25.14
N LEU A 232 23.05 2.13 23.93
CA LEU A 232 23.90 2.25 22.74
C LEU A 232 24.73 3.54 22.75
N PHE A 233 24.32 4.55 23.54
CA PHE A 233 24.92 5.87 23.53
C PHE A 233 25.67 6.17 24.84
N THR A 234 26.64 7.09 24.76
CA THR A 234 27.37 7.59 25.93
C THR A 234 27.38 9.12 25.89
N PRO A 235 26.71 9.81 26.84
CA PRO A 235 25.88 9.25 27.92
C PRO A 235 24.63 8.50 27.38
N PRO A 236 24.00 7.63 28.19
CA PRO A 236 22.78 6.95 27.79
C PRO A 236 21.70 7.93 27.35
N LEU A 237 20.96 7.57 26.29
CA LEU A 237 19.87 8.41 25.78
C LEU A 237 18.65 8.27 26.70
N SER A 238 18.17 9.40 27.23
CA SER A 238 16.91 9.45 27.98
C SER A 238 15.73 9.73 27.04
N PRO A 239 14.51 9.29 27.39
CA PRO A 239 13.30 9.71 26.69
C PRO A 239 13.25 11.23 26.60
N THR A 240 13.29 11.75 25.38
CA THR A 240 12.95 13.14 25.17
C THR A 240 11.44 13.19 25.24
N GLY A 241 10.85 13.73 26.31
CA GLY A 241 9.40 13.99 26.41
C GLY A 241 8.88 14.99 25.37
N GLN A 242 9.57 15.13 24.23
CA GLN A 242 9.22 15.98 23.11
C GLN A 242 8.00 15.39 22.43
N ARG A 243 6.86 16.04 22.67
CA ARG A 243 5.66 15.87 21.84
C ARG A 243 6.02 16.08 20.37
N PRO A 244 5.38 15.35 19.44
CA PRO A 244 5.35 15.76 18.04
C PRO A 244 4.95 17.24 18.01
N THR A 245 5.78 18.09 17.41
CA THR A 245 5.46 19.51 17.26
C THR A 245 4.20 19.67 16.40
N ASP A 246 3.45 20.77 16.54
CA ASP A 246 2.25 21.03 15.71
C ASP A 246 2.55 20.94 14.20
N SER A 247 3.78 21.26 13.78
CA SER A 247 4.26 21.07 12.40
C SER A 247 4.32 19.60 11.93
N ALA A 248 4.43 18.63 12.84
CA ALA A 248 4.39 17.20 12.53
C ALA A 248 2.96 16.69 12.27
N GLN A 249 1.94 17.34 12.84
CA GLN A 249 0.53 17.04 12.59
C GLN A 249 0.05 17.59 11.24
N ASP A 250 0.43 18.83 10.89
CA ASP A 250 0.11 19.43 9.58
C ASP A 250 0.83 18.71 8.41
N TRP A 251 2.04 18.19 8.67
CA TRP A 251 2.77 17.35 7.72
C TRP A 251 2.09 16.00 7.46
N ALA A 252 1.49 15.38 8.49
CA ALA A 252 0.91 14.04 8.40
C ALA A 252 -0.21 13.95 7.34
N ALA A 253 -1.06 14.98 7.21
CA ALA A 253 -2.19 14.95 6.28
C ALA A 253 -1.80 14.91 4.79
N ILE A 254 -0.61 15.41 4.44
CA ILE A 254 -0.12 15.47 3.04
C ILE A 254 0.99 14.44 2.79
N SER A 255 1.73 14.02 3.83
CA SER A 255 2.77 12.99 3.73
C SER A 255 2.22 11.57 3.64
N ASP A 256 0.97 11.34 4.06
CA ASP A 256 0.25 10.06 3.98
C ASP A 256 0.16 9.48 2.55
N TRP A 257 0.33 10.34 1.53
CA TRP A 257 0.33 9.94 0.13
C TRP A 257 1.66 9.39 -0.37
N VAL A 258 2.73 9.70 0.36
CA VAL A 258 4.11 9.42 -0.04
C VAL A 258 4.71 8.37 0.86
N LEU A 259 4.40 8.42 2.15
CA LEU A 259 4.85 7.48 3.16
C LEU A 259 3.66 6.70 3.72
N PRO A 260 3.59 5.37 3.52
CA PRO A 260 2.51 4.57 4.10
C PRO A 260 2.52 4.71 5.62
N LYS A 261 1.36 4.84 6.26
CA LYS A 261 1.25 4.73 7.73
C LYS A 261 1.76 3.36 8.20
N ARG A 262 2.18 3.27 9.47
CA ARG A 262 2.57 1.98 10.08
C ARG A 262 1.50 0.91 9.83
N GLY A 263 1.90 -0.25 9.30
CA GLY A 263 0.99 -1.35 8.97
C GLY A 263 0.15 -1.15 7.69
N PHE A 264 0.34 -0.04 6.96
CA PHE A 264 -0.26 0.21 5.64
C PHE A 264 0.79 0.17 4.52
N ALA A 265 2.04 -0.20 4.83
CA ALA A 265 2.98 -0.60 3.81
C ALA A 265 2.53 -1.95 3.21
N GLY A 266 3.05 -2.24 2.02
CA GLY A 266 2.59 -3.30 1.12
C GLY A 266 2.00 -4.54 1.79
N ALA A 267 0.90 -5.03 1.23
CA ALA A 267 0.26 -6.27 1.67
C ALA A 267 -0.52 -6.87 0.51
N SER A 268 -0.80 -8.18 0.55
CA SER A 268 -1.55 -8.90 -0.48
C SER A 268 -2.03 -10.25 0.08
N ASN A 269 -2.88 -10.96 -0.65
CA ASN A 269 -2.89 -12.41 -0.69
C ASN A 269 -2.44 -12.91 -2.08
N ALA A 270 -1.82 -14.07 -2.10
CA ALA A 270 -1.63 -14.86 -3.30
C ALA A 270 -1.68 -16.34 -2.92
N PHE A 271 -2.38 -17.15 -3.69
CA PHE A 271 -2.46 -18.58 -3.44
C PHE A 271 -2.74 -19.38 -4.70
N ALA A 272 -2.27 -20.61 -4.73
CA ALA A 272 -2.29 -21.48 -5.88
C ALA A 272 -2.65 -22.92 -5.52
N ALA A 273 -3.29 -23.62 -6.45
CA ALA A 273 -3.60 -25.04 -6.36
C ALA A 273 -3.01 -25.78 -7.57
N ALA A 274 -2.36 -26.91 -7.31
CA ALA A 274 -1.76 -27.79 -8.30
C ALA A 274 -2.87 -28.55 -9.05
N PRO A 275 -2.57 -29.20 -10.18
CA PRO A 275 -3.54 -30.01 -10.92
C PRO A 275 -4.31 -31.03 -10.07
N SER A 276 -3.64 -31.65 -9.08
CA SER A 276 -4.23 -32.63 -8.17
C SER A 276 -5.27 -32.05 -7.20
N ARG A 277 -5.27 -30.72 -7.01
CA ARG A 277 -6.17 -29.98 -6.12
C ARG A 277 -7.13 -29.09 -6.91
N SER A 278 -7.23 -29.27 -8.23
CA SER A 278 -8.01 -28.43 -9.14
C SER A 278 -9.00 -29.28 -9.95
N ALA A 279 -10.23 -28.78 -10.13
CA ALA A 279 -11.28 -29.51 -10.84
C ALA A 279 -10.96 -29.75 -12.32
N ASN A 280 -10.21 -28.84 -12.95
CA ASN A 280 -9.89 -28.88 -14.39
C ASN A 280 -8.53 -29.52 -14.69
N GLN A 281 -7.86 -30.13 -13.69
CA GLN A 281 -6.54 -30.79 -13.84
C GLN A 281 -5.42 -29.87 -14.40
N GLY A 282 -5.55 -28.55 -14.22
CA GLY A 282 -4.48 -27.57 -14.38
C GLY A 282 -4.37 -26.68 -13.15
N THR A 283 -3.34 -25.86 -13.07
CA THR A 283 -3.13 -24.98 -11.91
C THR A 283 -4.11 -23.82 -11.85
N LEU A 284 -4.49 -23.46 -10.62
CA LEU A 284 -5.18 -22.21 -10.30
C LEU A 284 -4.23 -21.25 -9.59
N LEU A 285 -4.35 -19.96 -9.85
CA LEU A 285 -3.64 -18.89 -9.13
C LEU A 285 -4.59 -17.73 -8.84
N ALA A 286 -4.64 -17.28 -7.59
CA ALA A 286 -5.31 -16.04 -7.20
C ALA A 286 -4.29 -15.02 -6.68
N ASN A 287 -4.55 -13.74 -6.94
CA ASN A 287 -3.79 -12.62 -6.39
C ASN A 287 -4.68 -11.42 -6.11
N ASP A 288 -4.45 -10.75 -4.99
CA ASP A 288 -5.13 -9.51 -4.62
C ASP A 288 -4.23 -8.51 -3.86
N PRO A 289 -3.28 -7.83 -4.54
CA PRO A 289 -2.48 -6.81 -3.92
C PRO A 289 -3.32 -5.74 -3.23
N HIS A 290 -3.00 -5.49 -1.97
CA HIS A 290 -3.66 -4.54 -1.11
C HIS A 290 -2.91 -3.20 -1.14
N GLY A 291 -3.66 -2.11 -1.18
CA GLY A 291 -3.10 -0.76 -1.15
C GLY A 291 -4.09 0.26 -0.61
N ALA A 292 -3.64 1.50 -0.46
CA ALA A 292 -4.51 2.62 -0.09
C ALA A 292 -5.64 2.81 -1.12
N LEU A 293 -6.84 3.13 -0.63
CA LEU A 293 -7.99 3.36 -1.49
C LEU A 293 -7.96 4.79 -2.05
N SER A 294 -7.89 4.91 -3.37
CA SER A 294 -7.95 6.17 -4.10
C SER A 294 -8.89 6.06 -5.30
N VAL A 295 -9.32 7.21 -5.82
CA VAL A 295 -9.99 7.28 -7.13
C VAL A 295 -9.30 8.33 -8.02
N PRO A 296 -8.78 7.94 -9.20
CA PRO A 296 -8.78 6.56 -9.69
C PRO A 296 -7.86 5.65 -8.84
N GLY A 297 -8.14 4.36 -8.85
CA GLY A 297 -7.35 3.32 -8.16
C GLY A 297 -5.96 3.15 -8.79
N GLN A 298 -5.05 2.51 -8.06
CA GLN A 298 -3.64 2.36 -8.48
C GLN A 298 -3.48 1.56 -9.79
N TRP A 299 -4.28 0.51 -9.95
CA TRP A 299 -4.15 -0.45 -11.04
C TRP A 299 -4.88 -0.03 -12.31
N TYR A 300 -4.39 -0.55 -13.43
CA TYR A 300 -4.96 -0.40 -14.76
C TYR A 300 -4.83 -1.74 -15.49
N LEU A 301 -5.95 -2.32 -15.92
CA LEU A 301 -5.96 -3.61 -16.63
C LEU A 301 -5.53 -3.40 -18.08
N ALA A 302 -4.73 -4.30 -18.64
CA ALA A 302 -4.34 -4.25 -20.04
C ALA A 302 -4.06 -5.65 -20.62
N HIS A 303 -4.22 -5.77 -21.94
CA HIS A 303 -3.75 -6.90 -22.74
C HIS A 303 -2.68 -6.42 -23.73
N LEU A 304 -1.51 -7.05 -23.71
CA LEU A 304 -0.38 -6.79 -24.60
C LEU A 304 -0.10 -8.01 -25.47
N GLU A 305 -0.25 -7.89 -26.79
CA GLU A 305 0.15 -8.93 -27.75
C GLU A 305 1.64 -8.80 -28.08
N LEU A 306 2.51 -9.29 -27.19
CA LEU A 306 3.96 -9.27 -27.37
C LEU A 306 4.41 -10.33 -28.38
N GLN A 307 5.61 -10.18 -28.94
CA GLN A 307 6.23 -11.20 -29.81
C GLN A 307 6.43 -12.55 -29.11
N SER A 308 6.58 -12.55 -27.77
CA SER A 308 6.65 -13.75 -26.94
C SER A 308 5.29 -14.41 -26.67
N GLY A 309 4.19 -13.78 -27.08
CA GLY A 309 2.81 -14.18 -26.79
C GLY A 309 2.04 -13.13 -25.99
N GLY A 310 0.72 -13.25 -25.99
CA GLY A 310 -0.19 -12.34 -25.29
C GLY A 310 -0.05 -12.39 -23.77
N VAL A 311 -0.09 -11.22 -23.13
CA VAL A 311 -0.01 -11.04 -21.67
C VAL A 311 -1.15 -10.16 -21.17
N ILE A 312 -1.89 -10.63 -20.17
CA ILE A 312 -2.99 -9.89 -19.51
C ILE A 312 -2.76 -9.74 -18.01
N GLY A 313 -3.17 -8.59 -17.47
CA GLY A 313 -3.22 -8.40 -16.02
C GLY A 313 -3.18 -6.92 -15.60
N GLY A 314 -2.69 -6.70 -14.38
CA GLY A 314 -2.59 -5.38 -13.77
C GLY A 314 -1.28 -4.66 -14.10
N SER A 315 -1.40 -3.47 -14.69
CA SER A 315 -0.34 -2.47 -14.83
C SER A 315 -0.56 -1.29 -13.89
N ILE A 316 0.43 -0.40 -13.78
CA ILE A 316 0.32 0.89 -13.09
C ILE A 316 0.62 1.99 -14.11
N PRO A 317 -0.28 2.98 -14.30
CA PRO A 317 -0.04 4.10 -15.21
C PRO A 317 1.28 4.82 -14.91
N GLY A 318 2.23 4.77 -15.85
CA GLY A 318 3.60 5.26 -15.71
C GLY A 318 4.68 4.18 -15.66
N ILE A 319 4.31 2.91 -15.46
CA ILE A 319 5.22 1.77 -15.40
C ILE A 319 4.85 0.78 -16.52
N PRO A 320 5.67 0.63 -17.59
CA PRO A 320 5.37 -0.25 -18.72
C PRO A 320 5.55 -1.74 -18.42
N LEU A 321 4.82 -2.26 -17.44
CA LEU A 321 4.87 -3.67 -17.00
C LEU A 321 3.47 -4.15 -16.62
N ILE A 322 3.19 -5.43 -16.87
CA ILE A 322 2.12 -6.19 -16.22
C ILE A 322 2.75 -6.82 -14.97
N LEU A 323 2.49 -6.23 -13.80
CA LEU A 323 3.16 -6.62 -12.55
C LEU A 323 2.59 -7.91 -11.95
N THR A 324 1.32 -8.18 -12.20
CA THR A 324 0.61 -9.41 -11.82
C THR A 324 -0.37 -9.76 -12.93
N GLY A 325 -0.47 -11.04 -13.28
CA GLY A 325 -1.24 -11.45 -14.46
C GLY A 325 -0.85 -12.83 -14.97
N ARG A 326 -1.12 -13.06 -16.25
CA ARG A 326 -0.74 -14.29 -16.94
C ARG A 326 -0.45 -14.08 -18.43
N SER A 327 0.33 -15.00 -18.98
CA SER A 327 0.35 -15.35 -20.41
C SER A 327 -0.49 -16.60 -20.65
N ASP A 328 -0.39 -17.21 -21.84
CA ASP A 328 -0.98 -18.52 -22.15
C ASP A 328 -0.31 -19.69 -21.39
N ARG A 329 0.93 -19.49 -20.92
CA ARG A 329 1.78 -20.56 -20.35
C ARG A 329 2.15 -20.36 -18.88
N LEU A 330 2.17 -19.11 -18.41
CA LEU A 330 2.65 -18.75 -17.09
C LEU A 330 1.70 -17.76 -16.43
N GLY A 331 1.31 -18.03 -15.18
CA GLY A 331 0.66 -17.06 -14.30
C GLY A 331 1.63 -16.61 -13.20
N TRP A 332 1.59 -15.33 -12.82
CA TRP A 332 2.37 -14.81 -11.70
C TRP A 332 1.55 -13.86 -10.82
N ALA A 333 1.75 -14.01 -9.53
CA ALA A 333 1.10 -13.25 -8.46
C ALA A 333 2.16 -12.64 -7.56
N ILE A 334 1.92 -11.43 -7.06
CA ILE A 334 2.86 -10.72 -6.19
C ILE A 334 2.29 -10.50 -4.80
N THR A 335 3.13 -10.65 -3.78
CA THR A 335 2.87 -10.19 -2.42
C THR A 335 4.07 -9.44 -1.87
N ALA A 336 3.84 -8.46 -1.00
CA ALA A 336 4.94 -7.83 -0.27
C ALA A 336 5.70 -8.88 0.55
N SER A 337 7.04 -8.87 0.46
CA SER A 337 7.89 -9.84 1.15
C SER A 337 8.12 -9.52 2.63
N PHE A 338 7.88 -8.27 3.03
CA PHE A 338 8.28 -7.73 4.33
C PHE A 338 9.78 -7.83 4.59
N ALA A 339 10.61 -7.92 3.54
CA ALA A 339 12.06 -7.90 3.70
C ALA A 339 12.53 -6.65 4.42
N ASP A 340 13.34 -6.86 5.45
CA ASP A 340 14.06 -5.79 6.14
C ASP A 340 15.26 -5.38 5.27
N ASP A 341 14.97 -4.46 4.35
CA ASP A 341 15.88 -3.90 3.36
C ASP A 341 16.25 -2.43 3.64
N GLN A 342 15.91 -1.93 4.83
CA GLN A 342 16.12 -0.56 5.30
C GLN A 342 16.74 -0.54 6.71
N ASP A 343 17.85 0.17 6.91
CA ASP A 343 18.44 0.40 8.23
C ASP A 343 18.68 1.91 8.47
N ILE A 344 18.45 2.38 9.70
CA ILE A 344 18.84 3.72 10.13
C ILE A 344 20.20 3.66 10.82
N TYR A 345 21.16 4.39 10.26
CA TYR A 345 22.46 4.62 10.88
C TYR A 345 22.49 5.95 11.62
N MET A 346 22.83 5.88 12.91
CA MET A 346 23.13 7.05 13.73
C MET A 346 24.60 7.44 13.53
N GLU A 347 24.80 8.48 12.72
CA GLU A 347 26.12 8.97 12.30
C GLU A 347 26.65 9.98 13.31
N GLN A 348 27.75 9.65 14.00
CA GLN A 348 28.34 10.52 14.99
C GLN A 348 29.08 11.68 14.31
N LEU A 349 28.71 12.92 14.61
CA LEU A 349 29.37 14.12 14.11
C LEU A 349 30.75 14.31 14.76
N ASP A 350 31.67 14.91 14.02
CA ASP A 350 32.91 15.45 14.61
C ASP A 350 32.58 16.71 15.43
N PRO A 351 32.88 16.74 16.75
CA PRO A 351 32.63 17.90 17.60
C PRO A 351 33.34 19.18 17.15
N ALA A 352 34.48 19.06 16.47
CA ALA A 352 35.26 20.19 15.96
C ALA A 352 34.84 20.60 14.53
N ARG A 353 34.22 19.69 13.76
CA ARG A 353 33.93 19.90 12.33
C ARG A 353 32.57 19.30 11.96
N SER A 354 31.51 20.09 12.06
CA SER A 354 30.13 19.63 11.80
C SER A 354 29.85 19.07 10.40
N ASP A 355 30.75 19.26 9.43
CA ASP A 355 30.68 18.67 8.09
C ASP A 355 31.38 17.31 7.96
N TYR A 356 31.84 16.73 9.07
CA TYR A 356 32.43 15.39 9.16
C TYR A 356 31.62 14.48 10.09
N TYR A 357 31.61 13.19 9.78
CA TYR A 357 31.05 12.13 10.61
C TYR A 357 32.07 11.01 10.80
N LYS A 358 31.95 10.29 11.91
CA LYS A 358 32.84 9.19 12.28
C LYS A 358 32.49 7.93 11.49
N THR A 359 33.49 7.33 10.87
CA THR A 359 33.41 6.02 10.21
C THR A 359 34.27 5.01 10.97
N PRO A 360 34.19 3.69 10.67
CA PRO A 360 35.07 2.70 11.28
C PRO A 360 36.57 2.98 11.13
N THR A 361 36.97 3.73 10.08
CA THR A 361 38.38 4.03 9.78
C THR A 361 38.76 5.49 10.06
N GLY A 362 37.91 6.27 10.73
CA GLY A 362 38.17 7.68 11.05
C GLY A 362 37.08 8.64 10.54
N PHE A 363 37.30 9.95 10.64
CA PHE A 363 36.30 10.93 10.22
C PHE A 363 36.28 11.13 8.70
N ARG A 364 35.09 11.19 8.12
CA ARG A 364 34.86 11.44 6.70
C ARG A 364 33.92 12.62 6.51
N ARG A 365 34.16 13.41 5.46
CA ARG A 365 33.29 14.52 5.09
C ARG A 365 31.98 14.01 4.48
N PHE A 366 30.85 14.67 4.76
CA PHE A 366 29.61 14.43 4.03
C PHE A 366 29.76 14.75 2.54
N SER A 367 29.10 13.98 1.67
CA SER A 367 28.82 14.44 0.31
C SER A 367 27.69 15.46 0.38
N THR A 368 27.82 16.60 -0.30
CA THR A 368 26.82 17.66 -0.26
C THR A 368 26.42 18.12 -1.66
N ARG A 369 25.14 18.42 -1.85
CA ARG A 369 24.58 18.94 -3.10
C ARG A 369 23.48 19.95 -2.79
N ALA A 370 23.51 21.11 -3.44
CA ALA A 370 22.41 22.06 -3.37
C ALA A 370 21.20 21.54 -4.18
N SER A 371 20.00 21.67 -3.62
CA SER A 371 18.75 21.35 -4.30
C SER A 371 17.76 22.50 -4.11
N ILE A 372 17.11 22.92 -5.20
CA ILE A 372 16.16 24.02 -5.21
C ILE A 372 14.75 23.43 -5.33
N ILE A 373 13.86 23.80 -4.40
CA ILE A 373 12.43 23.53 -4.50
C ILE A 373 11.72 24.81 -4.92
N ASN A 374 11.05 24.75 -6.06
CA ASN A 374 10.15 25.80 -6.50
C ASN A 374 8.79 25.64 -5.80
N ILE A 375 8.22 26.77 -5.37
CA ILE A 375 6.96 26.81 -4.62
C ILE A 375 6.01 27.75 -5.36
N LYS A 376 4.79 27.28 -5.62
CA LYS A 376 3.75 28.09 -6.28
C LYS A 376 3.54 29.41 -5.53
N ASP A 377 3.54 30.51 -6.27
CA ASP A 377 3.29 31.88 -5.80
C ASP A 377 4.24 32.34 -4.67
N GLN A 378 5.40 31.69 -4.50
CA GLN A 378 6.38 32.01 -3.46
C GLN A 378 7.83 31.91 -3.97
N LYS A 379 8.78 32.45 -3.20
CA LYS A 379 10.21 32.30 -3.52
C LYS A 379 10.65 30.84 -3.35
N PRO A 380 11.56 30.33 -4.21
CA PRO A 380 12.07 28.98 -4.07
C PRO A 380 12.90 28.83 -2.79
N VAL A 381 12.95 27.60 -2.28
CA VAL A 381 13.75 27.23 -1.10
C VAL A 381 14.94 26.39 -1.55
N THR A 382 16.15 26.82 -1.20
CA THR A 382 17.37 26.04 -1.39
C THR A 382 17.65 25.20 -0.16
N MET A 383 17.93 23.91 -0.34
CA MET A 383 18.40 23.03 0.72
C MET A 383 19.74 22.39 0.34
N THR A 384 20.51 22.05 1.38
CA THR A 384 21.72 21.24 1.24
C THR A 384 21.36 19.80 1.51
N LEU A 385 21.37 18.98 0.47
CA LEU A 385 21.32 17.53 0.59
C LEU A 385 22.66 17.05 1.13
N ARG A 386 22.64 16.14 2.11
CA ARG A 386 23.82 15.49 2.66
C ARG A 386 23.68 13.98 2.51
N ALA A 387 24.78 13.31 2.18
CA ALA A 387 24.84 11.85 2.17
C ALA A 387 26.11 11.35 2.85
N THR A 388 25.99 10.22 3.53
CA THR A 388 27.11 9.44 4.05
C THR A 388 27.44 8.28 3.12
N THR A 389 28.29 7.36 3.58
CA THR A 389 28.54 6.10 2.87
C THR A 389 27.36 5.13 2.93
N HIS A 390 26.49 5.27 3.94
CA HIS A 390 25.29 4.44 4.10
C HIS A 390 24.13 4.94 3.24
N GLY A 391 23.98 6.26 3.12
CA GLY A 391 22.95 6.86 2.29
C GLY A 391 22.60 8.31 2.67
N PRO A 392 21.44 8.81 2.24
CA PRO A 392 21.03 10.19 2.50
C PRO A 392 20.78 10.45 3.99
N VAL A 393 21.18 11.64 4.45
CA VAL A 393 20.96 12.12 5.81
C VAL A 393 19.58 12.75 5.92
N PHE A 394 18.79 12.30 6.87
CA PHE A 394 17.41 12.77 7.09
C PHE A 394 17.36 13.95 8.04
N SER A 395 16.28 14.74 7.95
CA SER A 395 16.00 15.76 8.95
C SER A 395 15.47 15.10 10.22
N GLN A 396 15.96 15.52 11.40
CA GLN A 396 15.42 15.06 12.68
C GLN A 396 13.94 15.47 12.87
N THR A 397 13.51 16.55 12.21
CA THR A 397 12.12 17.03 12.25
C THR A 397 11.15 16.21 11.40
N GLN A 398 11.66 15.27 10.60
CA GLN A 398 10.85 14.38 9.77
C GLN A 398 10.77 13.01 10.44
N LEU A 399 9.65 12.31 10.27
CA LEU A 399 9.47 10.92 10.73
C LEU A 399 9.69 10.71 12.25
N ASN A 400 9.56 11.76 13.06
CA ASN A 400 9.84 11.73 14.51
C ASN A 400 11.27 11.30 14.87
N LEU A 401 12.24 11.41 13.96
CA LEU A 401 13.62 11.01 14.19
C LEU A 401 14.29 11.76 15.34
N ALA A 402 13.86 12.99 15.65
CA ALA A 402 14.33 13.76 16.79
C ALA A 402 14.18 13.00 18.13
N SER A 403 13.11 12.20 18.26
CA SER A 403 12.85 11.45 19.51
C SER A 403 13.86 10.34 19.79
N VAL A 404 14.54 9.84 18.75
CA VAL A 404 15.49 8.72 18.82
C VAL A 404 16.92 9.13 18.44
N THR A 405 17.16 10.39 18.03
CA THR A 405 18.49 10.86 17.63
C THR A 405 19.20 11.56 18.80
N PRO A 406 20.36 11.05 19.28
CA PRO A 406 21.10 11.69 20.35
C PRO A 406 21.78 13.00 19.90
N LYS A 407 22.12 13.86 20.87
CA LYS A 407 22.95 15.04 20.61
C LYS A 407 24.30 14.62 20.00
N GLY A 408 24.73 15.33 18.96
CA GLY A 408 25.97 15.02 18.25
C GLY A 408 25.84 13.91 17.21
N PHE A 409 24.63 13.44 16.90
CA PHE A 409 24.35 12.46 15.86
C PHE A 409 23.39 13.00 14.79
N VAL A 410 23.45 12.40 13.60
CA VAL A 410 22.46 12.59 12.53
C VAL A 410 22.01 11.24 11.97
N PRO A 411 20.71 11.05 11.65
CA PRO A 411 20.23 9.81 11.07
C PRO A 411 20.51 9.75 9.56
N ALA A 412 21.04 8.64 9.07
CA ALA A 412 21.19 8.33 7.66
C ALA A 412 20.44 7.03 7.32
N LEU A 413 19.71 7.02 6.20
CA LEU A 413 18.98 5.83 5.74
C LEU A 413 19.86 5.02 4.79
N ALA A 414 20.09 3.76 5.11
CA ALA A 414 20.50 2.76 4.13
C ALA A 414 19.27 2.05 3.59
N TRP A 415 19.17 1.94 2.26
CA TRP A 415 18.09 1.21 1.59
C TRP A 415 18.62 0.57 0.32
N THR A 416 18.23 -0.68 0.06
CA THR A 416 18.64 -1.42 -1.15
C THR A 416 18.24 -0.70 -2.44
N GLY A 417 17.14 0.06 -2.42
CA GLY A 417 16.66 0.82 -3.57
C GLY A 417 17.54 1.99 -4.01
N PHE A 418 18.52 2.39 -3.21
CA PHE A 418 19.58 3.34 -3.60
C PHE A 418 20.70 2.69 -4.44
N ASN A 419 20.57 1.40 -4.79
CA ASN A 419 21.51 0.75 -5.67
C ASN A 419 21.41 1.31 -7.11
N ALA A 420 22.47 1.97 -7.55
CA ALA A 420 22.61 2.51 -8.90
C ALA A 420 22.57 1.43 -10.01
N LYS A 421 22.80 0.15 -9.68
CA LYS A 421 22.80 -0.99 -10.62
C LYS A 421 21.50 -1.80 -10.59
N ASP A 422 20.44 -1.24 -10.02
CA ASP A 422 19.13 -1.88 -9.93
C ASP A 422 18.57 -2.22 -11.33
N LYS A 423 18.36 -3.51 -11.63
CA LYS A 423 17.78 -3.99 -12.89
C LYS A 423 16.36 -4.52 -12.76
N THR A 424 15.63 -4.09 -11.73
CA THR A 424 14.27 -4.60 -11.46
C THR A 424 13.33 -4.47 -12.65
N PHE A 425 13.41 -3.35 -13.39
CA PHE A 425 12.56 -3.19 -14.57
C PHE A 425 12.86 -4.26 -15.63
N SER A 426 14.14 -4.53 -15.92
CA SER A 426 14.53 -5.60 -16.86
C SER A 426 14.05 -6.97 -16.38
N ALA A 427 14.20 -7.27 -15.08
CA ALA A 427 13.76 -8.52 -14.49
C ALA A 427 12.26 -8.76 -14.67
N LYS A 428 11.44 -7.73 -14.39
CA LYS A 428 9.98 -7.78 -14.55
C LYS A 428 9.56 -7.79 -16.02
N PHE A 429 10.30 -7.10 -16.88
CA PHE A 429 10.07 -7.12 -18.32
C PHE A 429 10.27 -8.52 -18.89
N GLU A 430 11.38 -9.17 -18.53
CA GLU A 430 11.72 -10.52 -18.96
C GLU A 430 10.78 -11.58 -18.36
N LEU A 431 10.26 -11.36 -17.14
CA LEU A 431 9.20 -12.19 -16.56
C LEU A 431 7.95 -12.26 -17.45
N MET A 432 7.50 -11.13 -18.02
CA MET A 432 6.34 -11.12 -18.91
C MET A 432 6.55 -11.96 -20.19
N GLN A 433 7.81 -12.13 -20.59
CA GLN A 433 8.19 -12.87 -21.80
C GLN A 433 8.53 -14.35 -21.50
N ALA A 434 8.65 -14.71 -20.23
CA ALA A 434 9.05 -16.04 -19.81
C ALA A 434 8.00 -17.09 -20.20
N GLN A 435 8.47 -18.23 -20.70
CA GLN A 435 7.62 -19.30 -21.24
C GLN A 435 7.38 -20.44 -20.24
N ASN A 436 8.08 -20.41 -19.11
CA ASN A 436 7.98 -21.39 -18.02
C ASN A 436 8.59 -20.81 -16.74
N ILE A 437 8.37 -21.51 -15.62
CA ILE A 437 8.85 -21.09 -14.30
C ILE A 437 10.38 -20.97 -14.24
N ASP A 438 11.13 -21.83 -14.90
CA ASP A 438 12.60 -21.82 -14.79
C ASP A 438 13.19 -20.59 -15.48
N GLN A 439 12.64 -20.19 -16.64
CA GLN A 439 12.96 -18.92 -17.29
C GLN A 439 12.55 -17.72 -16.43
N ALA A 440 11.38 -17.79 -15.78
CA ALA A 440 10.91 -16.74 -14.90
C ALA A 440 11.83 -16.55 -13.68
N LEU A 441 12.28 -17.65 -13.05
CA LEU A 441 13.25 -17.60 -11.94
C LEU A 441 14.58 -16.98 -12.37
N ALA A 442 15.10 -17.34 -13.56
CA ALA A 442 16.32 -16.76 -14.09
C ALA A 442 16.16 -15.25 -14.40
N ALA A 443 15.02 -14.85 -14.99
CA ALA A 443 14.71 -13.46 -15.28
C ALA A 443 14.64 -12.59 -14.02
N LEU A 444 14.22 -13.17 -12.88
CA LEU A 444 14.03 -12.46 -11.62
C LEU A 444 15.30 -12.29 -10.77
N GLU A 445 16.39 -12.99 -11.09
CA GLU A 445 17.65 -12.92 -10.35
C GLU A 445 18.21 -11.49 -10.13
N PRO A 446 18.21 -10.58 -11.14
CA PRO A 446 18.82 -9.25 -10.98
C PRO A 446 17.88 -8.21 -10.37
N GLN A 447 16.68 -8.59 -9.89
CA GLN A 447 15.76 -7.70 -9.19
C GLN A 447 16.35 -7.23 -7.84
N ILE A 448 16.25 -5.93 -7.57
CA ILE A 448 16.74 -5.31 -6.32
C ILE A 448 15.59 -4.79 -5.46
N THR A 449 14.73 -3.91 -5.99
CA THR A 449 13.61 -3.30 -5.23
C THR A 449 12.40 -3.06 -6.15
N PRO A 450 11.14 -3.26 -5.69
CA PRO A 450 10.74 -3.78 -4.38
C PRO A 450 11.22 -5.21 -4.14
N SER A 451 11.31 -5.59 -2.86
CA SER A 451 11.34 -7.00 -2.49
C SER A 451 9.92 -7.54 -2.40
N GLU A 452 9.68 -8.69 -3.03
CA GLU A 452 8.36 -9.29 -3.18
C GLU A 452 8.46 -10.81 -3.05
N ASN A 453 7.38 -11.48 -2.64
CA ASN A 453 7.20 -12.88 -2.96
C ASN A 453 6.44 -12.98 -4.27
N ILE A 454 6.92 -13.81 -5.19
CA ILE A 454 6.24 -14.09 -6.45
C ILE A 454 5.82 -15.55 -6.44
N ILE A 455 4.51 -15.80 -6.52
CA ILE A 455 3.96 -17.13 -6.77
C ILE A 455 3.76 -17.26 -8.27
N MET A 456 4.42 -18.23 -8.88
CA MET A 456 4.35 -18.54 -10.30
C MET A 456 3.70 -19.89 -10.48
N VAL A 457 2.86 -20.00 -11.52
CA VAL A 457 2.27 -21.27 -11.94
C VAL A 457 2.48 -21.48 -13.43
N ASP A 458 2.87 -22.69 -13.81
CA ASP A 458 2.71 -23.22 -15.17
C ASP A 458 1.59 -24.27 -15.14
N GLN A 459 1.28 -24.95 -16.25
CA GLN A 459 0.19 -25.94 -16.28
C GLN A 459 0.27 -27.04 -15.20
N THR A 460 1.46 -27.29 -14.63
CA THR A 460 1.74 -28.43 -13.74
C THR A 460 2.37 -28.06 -12.40
N ARG A 461 3.12 -26.96 -12.33
CA ARG A 461 3.97 -26.59 -11.19
C ARG A 461 3.50 -25.29 -10.54
N ILE A 462 3.77 -25.20 -9.24
CA ILE A 462 3.68 -23.97 -8.45
C ILE A 462 5.05 -23.70 -7.84
N VAL A 463 5.55 -22.48 -7.94
CA VAL A 463 6.75 -22.05 -7.23
C VAL A 463 6.53 -20.68 -6.61
N GLN A 464 6.84 -20.54 -5.33
CA GLN A 464 7.01 -19.25 -4.69
C GLN A 464 8.49 -18.92 -4.57
N LYS A 465 8.88 -17.72 -4.99
CA LYS A 465 10.24 -17.19 -4.80
C LYS A 465 10.18 -15.80 -4.17
N THR A 466 10.96 -15.58 -3.12
CA THR A 466 11.24 -14.23 -2.63
C THR A 466 12.32 -13.60 -3.52
N VAL A 467 12.02 -12.43 -4.07
CA VAL A 467 12.90 -11.67 -4.97
C VAL A 467 13.24 -10.31 -4.36
N GLY A 468 14.28 -9.66 -4.89
CA GLY A 468 14.83 -8.43 -4.32
C GLY A 468 16.10 -8.67 -3.51
N ALA A 469 16.83 -7.59 -3.24
CA ALA A 469 18.08 -7.63 -2.50
C ALA A 469 17.83 -7.65 -1.00
N LEU A 470 18.57 -8.49 -0.27
CA LEU A 470 18.55 -8.56 1.18
C LEU A 470 19.91 -8.17 1.74
N PRO A 471 20.00 -7.23 2.69
CA PRO A 471 21.27 -6.81 3.26
C PRO A 471 21.93 -7.93 4.07
N ARG A 472 23.24 -8.13 3.85
CA ARG A 472 24.02 -9.11 4.59
C ARG A 472 24.60 -8.49 5.87
N ARG A 473 23.92 -8.70 7.00
CA ARG A 473 24.32 -8.19 8.32
C ARG A 473 25.34 -9.12 9.02
N ASN A 474 26.09 -8.57 9.97
CA ASN A 474 27.01 -9.35 10.82
C ASN A 474 26.23 -10.01 11.97
N THR A 475 26.61 -11.23 12.38
CA THR A 475 26.05 -11.90 13.57
C THR A 475 26.17 -11.04 14.83
N ALA A 476 27.19 -10.18 14.91
CA ALA A 476 27.43 -9.27 16.04
C ALA A 476 26.72 -7.90 15.93
N HIS A 477 25.79 -7.71 14.97
CA HIS A 477 25.06 -6.45 14.80
C HIS A 477 24.29 -6.09 16.09
N GLN A 478 24.52 -4.89 16.62
CA GLN A 478 24.10 -4.54 17.99
C GLN A 478 22.58 -4.60 18.21
N THR A 479 21.82 -4.18 17.20
CA THR A 479 20.34 -4.16 17.22
C THR A 479 19.72 -5.26 16.37
N GLN A 480 20.55 -6.08 15.70
CA GLN A 480 20.12 -7.05 14.68
C GLN A 480 19.22 -6.47 13.56
N GLY A 481 19.22 -5.15 13.31
CA GLY A 481 18.33 -4.49 12.32
C GLY A 481 16.92 -4.18 12.85
N ARG A 482 16.69 -4.27 14.16
CA ARG A 482 15.37 -3.97 14.76
C ARG A 482 15.18 -2.50 15.16
N MET A 483 16.27 -1.75 15.24
CA MET A 483 16.34 -0.38 15.78
C MET A 483 17.55 0.32 15.16
N PRO A 484 17.56 1.67 15.13
CA PRO A 484 18.68 2.42 14.60
C PRO A 484 19.99 2.01 15.27
N SER A 485 21.07 1.94 14.49
CA SER A 485 22.36 1.43 14.97
C SER A 485 23.48 2.44 14.75
N LEU A 486 24.60 2.29 15.44
CA LEU A 486 25.73 3.21 15.31
C LEU A 486 26.47 3.00 13.98
N GLY A 487 26.54 4.05 13.15
CA GLY A 487 27.17 4.01 11.82
C GLY A 487 28.70 3.91 11.83
N HIS A 488 29.35 4.21 12.96
CA HIS A 488 30.82 4.15 13.05
C HIS A 488 31.36 2.77 13.47
N LEU A 489 30.48 1.81 13.78
CA LEU A 489 30.86 0.46 14.20
C LEU A 489 30.85 -0.50 13.03
N SER A 490 31.92 -1.28 12.90
CA SER A 490 32.14 -2.20 11.77
C SER A 490 31.13 -3.35 11.72
N GLU A 491 30.62 -3.75 12.88
CA GLU A 491 29.65 -4.82 13.06
C GLU A 491 28.23 -4.43 12.64
N ASN A 492 27.92 -3.13 12.60
CA ASN A 492 26.62 -2.64 12.14
C ASN A 492 26.59 -2.43 10.61
N GLN A 493 27.73 -2.47 9.94
CA GLN A 493 27.83 -2.24 8.49
C GLN A 493 27.23 -3.39 7.69
N TRP A 494 26.49 -3.09 6.62
CA TRP A 494 26.15 -4.07 5.60
C TRP A 494 27.41 -4.62 4.93
N ARG A 495 27.54 -5.95 4.88
CA ARG A 495 28.64 -6.64 4.20
C ARG A 495 28.26 -6.98 2.76
N GLY A 496 27.59 -6.06 2.06
CA GLY A 496 26.94 -6.31 0.77
C GLY A 496 25.55 -6.93 0.93
N MET A 497 25.09 -7.66 -0.09
CA MET A 497 23.78 -8.32 -0.13
C MET A 497 23.94 -9.84 -0.05
N LEU A 498 22.88 -10.54 0.38
CA LEU A 498 22.74 -11.99 0.19
C LEU A 498 22.64 -12.31 -1.31
N SER A 499 23.06 -13.51 -1.70
CA SER A 499 22.88 -13.95 -3.09
C SER A 499 21.43 -14.39 -3.34
N TYR A 500 20.97 -14.27 -4.58
CA TYR A 500 19.61 -14.67 -4.99
C TYR A 500 19.25 -16.12 -4.63
N ALA A 501 20.24 -17.02 -4.67
CA ALA A 501 20.09 -18.42 -4.28
C ALA A 501 19.78 -18.60 -2.78
N GLN A 502 20.13 -17.63 -1.93
CA GLN A 502 19.81 -17.65 -0.50
C GLN A 502 18.40 -17.14 -0.20
N ASN A 503 17.77 -16.43 -1.13
CA ASN A 503 16.39 -15.99 -0.95
C ASN A 503 15.45 -17.22 -0.93
N PRO A 504 14.44 -17.27 -0.03
CA PRO A 504 13.54 -18.39 0.10
C PRO A 504 12.83 -18.78 -1.20
N GLU A 505 12.71 -20.08 -1.40
CA GLU A 505 12.02 -20.71 -2.51
C GLU A 505 11.22 -21.88 -1.99
N ASN A 506 9.92 -21.90 -2.29
CA ASN A 506 9.03 -23.03 -2.00
C ASN A 506 8.53 -23.58 -3.34
N LYS A 507 8.77 -24.88 -3.57
CA LYS A 507 8.29 -25.60 -4.76
C LYS A 507 6.91 -26.19 -4.50
N THR A 508 6.30 -26.79 -5.53
CA THR A 508 4.98 -27.45 -5.44
C THR A 508 4.94 -28.36 -4.21
N PRO A 509 4.13 -28.04 -3.19
CA PRO A 509 4.01 -28.87 -2.01
C PRO A 509 3.34 -30.20 -2.36
N GLU A 510 3.63 -31.26 -1.59
CA GLU A 510 2.97 -32.57 -1.76
C GLU A 510 1.44 -32.46 -1.62
N GLU A 511 0.97 -31.61 -0.70
CA GLU A 511 -0.46 -31.33 -0.50
C GLU A 511 -1.11 -30.58 -1.67
N GLY A 512 -0.32 -30.06 -2.61
CA GLY A 512 -0.77 -29.43 -3.85
C GLY A 512 -1.34 -28.02 -3.70
N ILE A 513 -1.19 -27.35 -2.54
CA ILE A 513 -1.64 -25.97 -2.34
C ILE A 513 -0.49 -25.14 -1.74
N LEU A 514 -0.32 -23.91 -2.22
CA LEU A 514 0.66 -22.95 -1.72
C LEU A 514 0.00 -21.59 -1.57
N GLY A 515 0.28 -20.87 -0.48
CA GLY A 515 -0.29 -19.54 -0.26
C GLY A 515 0.60 -18.64 0.58
N ASN A 516 0.45 -17.34 0.32
CA ASN A 516 1.09 -16.28 1.03
C ASN A 516 0.12 -15.13 1.27
N THR A 517 -0.03 -14.73 2.53
CA THR A 517 -0.82 -13.57 2.95
C THR A 517 0.08 -12.51 3.58
N ASN A 518 1.35 -12.43 3.14
CA ASN A 518 2.46 -11.70 3.81
C ASN A 518 2.95 -12.33 5.13
N ASN A 519 2.61 -13.60 5.36
CA ASN A 519 3.16 -14.38 6.45
C ASN A 519 4.65 -14.69 6.26
N LYS A 520 5.30 -15.07 7.36
CA LYS A 520 6.70 -15.52 7.40
C LYS A 520 6.94 -16.66 6.41
N VAL A 521 8.00 -16.52 5.59
CA VAL A 521 8.35 -17.48 4.52
C VAL A 521 9.58 -18.34 4.83
N THR A 522 10.31 -18.06 5.92
CA THR A 522 11.51 -18.81 6.32
C THR A 522 11.68 -18.83 7.84
N ALA A 523 12.26 -19.92 8.36
CA ALA A 523 12.63 -20.07 9.77
C ALA A 523 14.09 -19.68 10.06
N ALA A 524 14.83 -19.17 9.08
CA ALA A 524 16.23 -18.79 9.25
C ALA A 524 16.40 -17.75 10.38
N ALA A 525 17.31 -18.02 11.31
CA ALA A 525 17.68 -17.10 12.37
C ALA A 525 18.59 -15.97 11.86
N PHE A 526 18.69 -14.89 12.64
CA PHE A 526 19.65 -13.83 12.39
C PHE A 526 21.09 -14.39 12.29
N PRO A 527 21.93 -13.94 11.34
CA PRO A 527 21.72 -12.84 10.39
C PRO A 527 21.06 -13.25 9.05
N ASN A 528 20.71 -14.52 8.86
CA ASN A 528 20.14 -15.03 7.61
C ASN A 528 18.61 -14.89 7.53
N HIS A 529 17.97 -14.32 8.55
CA HIS A 529 16.56 -13.97 8.53
C HIS A 529 16.24 -12.96 7.41
N ILE A 530 14.96 -12.89 7.01
CA ILE A 530 14.47 -11.84 6.12
C ILE A 530 14.01 -10.61 6.90
N SER A 531 13.32 -10.84 8.02
CA SER A 531 12.67 -9.81 8.80
C SER A 531 12.22 -10.35 10.15
N PHE A 532 12.13 -9.46 11.14
CA PHE A 532 11.46 -9.69 12.42
C PHE A 532 9.99 -9.23 12.43
N SER A 533 9.64 -8.28 11.56
CA SER A 533 8.28 -7.75 11.41
C SER A 533 7.63 -8.28 10.14
N TRP A 534 6.50 -8.97 10.27
CA TRP A 534 5.78 -9.60 9.17
C TRP A 534 4.36 -9.06 9.07
N GLY A 535 3.82 -8.99 7.85
CA GLY A 535 2.52 -8.38 7.59
C GLY A 535 1.31 -9.20 8.03
N ASP A 536 1.49 -10.48 8.35
CA ASP A 536 0.40 -11.35 8.74
C ASP A 536 0.80 -12.55 9.59
N SER A 537 -0.02 -12.84 10.60
CA SER A 537 -0.02 -14.09 11.37
C SER A 537 -1.42 -14.73 11.46
N GLN A 538 -2.47 -14.00 11.06
CA GLN A 538 -3.86 -14.38 11.31
C GLN A 538 -4.58 -14.82 10.03
N ARG A 539 -4.46 -14.05 8.94
CA ARG A 539 -5.13 -14.36 7.66
C ARG A 539 -4.64 -15.69 7.08
N ILE A 540 -3.35 -15.99 7.22
CA ILE A 540 -2.77 -17.26 6.77
C ILE A 540 -3.43 -18.46 7.44
N GLN A 541 -3.81 -18.33 8.72
CA GLN A 541 -4.48 -19.41 9.45
C GLN A 541 -5.91 -19.62 8.96
N ARG A 542 -6.63 -18.53 8.63
CA ARG A 542 -7.95 -18.61 7.99
C ARG A 542 -7.86 -19.25 6.61
N TRP A 543 -6.92 -18.79 5.79
CA TRP A 543 -6.67 -19.35 4.45
C TRP A 543 -6.34 -20.83 4.50
N ASN A 544 -5.42 -21.26 5.38
CA ASN A 544 -5.07 -22.65 5.56
C ASN A 544 -6.32 -23.50 5.87
N ARG A 545 -7.17 -23.07 6.81
CA ARG A 545 -8.41 -23.80 7.14
C ARG A 545 -9.36 -23.91 5.95
N LEU A 546 -9.55 -22.83 5.20
CA LEU A 546 -10.43 -22.82 4.02
C LEU A 546 -9.91 -23.73 2.91
N MET A 547 -8.62 -23.67 2.62
CA MET A 547 -8.01 -24.45 1.54
C MET A 547 -7.96 -25.94 1.86
N GLN A 548 -7.74 -26.30 3.13
CA GLN A 548 -7.70 -27.70 3.57
C GLN A 548 -9.09 -28.32 3.75
N ALA A 549 -10.13 -27.51 4.01
CA ALA A 549 -11.50 -28.00 4.12
C ALA A 549 -12.08 -28.52 2.79
N ARG A 550 -11.42 -28.27 1.65
CA ARG A 550 -11.82 -28.72 0.32
C ARG A 550 -10.73 -29.54 -0.32
N GLU A 551 -11.07 -30.75 -0.77
CA GLU A 551 -10.14 -31.62 -1.49
C GLU A 551 -9.79 -31.06 -2.88
N ILE A 552 -10.80 -30.60 -3.61
CA ILE A 552 -10.66 -30.04 -4.98
C ILE A 552 -11.18 -28.60 -5.01
N HIS A 553 -10.45 -27.73 -5.72
CA HIS A 553 -10.74 -26.31 -5.89
C HIS A 553 -11.15 -25.97 -7.32
N THR A 554 -11.91 -24.90 -7.45
CA THR A 554 -12.36 -24.29 -8.71
C THR A 554 -11.97 -22.82 -8.70
N LYS A 555 -12.10 -22.15 -9.86
CA LYS A 555 -12.03 -20.69 -9.92
C LYS A 555 -12.97 -20.03 -8.90
N ASP A 556 -14.20 -20.53 -8.77
CA ASP A 556 -15.19 -19.95 -7.86
C ASP A 556 -14.84 -20.19 -6.39
N SER A 557 -14.22 -21.32 -6.03
CA SER A 557 -13.72 -21.53 -4.66
C SER A 557 -12.56 -20.59 -4.30
N PHE A 558 -11.77 -20.19 -5.29
CA PHE A 558 -10.71 -19.18 -5.13
C PHE A 558 -11.29 -17.77 -4.98
N ILE A 559 -12.32 -17.43 -5.74
CA ILE A 559 -13.09 -16.17 -5.56
C ILE A 559 -13.67 -16.11 -4.14
N GLU A 560 -14.31 -17.20 -3.69
CA GLU A 560 -14.87 -17.30 -2.35
C GLU A 560 -13.82 -17.04 -1.26
N ALA A 561 -12.62 -17.63 -1.41
CA ALA A 561 -11.52 -17.42 -0.48
C ALA A 561 -10.99 -15.97 -0.48
N GLN A 562 -10.91 -15.30 -1.64
CA GLN A 562 -10.57 -13.88 -1.71
C GLN A 562 -11.65 -12.99 -1.06
N SER A 563 -12.91 -13.42 -1.11
CA SER A 563 -14.06 -12.71 -0.54
C SER A 563 -14.39 -13.09 0.92
N ASP A 564 -13.60 -13.93 1.57
CA ASP A 564 -13.88 -14.39 2.93
C ASP A 564 -13.68 -13.26 3.96
N SER A 565 -14.80 -12.83 4.57
CA SER A 565 -14.88 -11.76 5.57
C SER A 565 -14.73 -12.26 7.01
N VAL A 566 -14.41 -13.54 7.24
CA VAL A 566 -14.27 -14.08 8.59
C VAL A 566 -12.93 -13.67 9.20
N SER A 567 -12.97 -13.01 10.35
CA SER A 567 -11.78 -12.56 11.09
C SER A 567 -11.24 -13.69 11.96
N PHE A 568 -10.05 -14.19 11.62
CA PHE A 568 -9.40 -15.21 12.44
C PHE A 568 -9.08 -14.71 13.85
N ALA A 569 -8.63 -13.45 13.96
CA ALA A 569 -8.35 -12.81 15.24
C ALA A 569 -9.62 -12.72 16.11
N ALA A 570 -10.79 -12.48 15.52
CA ALA A 570 -12.05 -12.48 16.27
C ALA A 570 -12.38 -13.89 16.79
N GLN A 571 -12.23 -14.93 15.96
CA GLN A 571 -12.49 -16.31 16.36
C GLN A 571 -11.58 -16.79 17.50
N THR A 572 -10.33 -16.32 17.57
CA THR A 572 -9.36 -16.77 18.59
C THR A 572 -9.38 -15.91 19.84
N LEU A 573 -9.51 -14.59 19.71
CA LEU A 573 -9.41 -13.66 20.84
C LEU A 573 -10.74 -13.50 21.60
N LEU A 574 -11.88 -13.49 20.90
CA LEU A 574 -13.17 -13.22 21.56
C LEU A 574 -13.49 -14.24 22.66
N PRO A 575 -13.34 -15.57 22.47
CA PRO A 575 -13.59 -16.53 23.53
C PRO A 575 -12.64 -16.39 24.72
N LEU A 576 -11.39 -15.95 24.47
CA LEU A 576 -10.37 -15.74 25.48
C LEU A 576 -10.70 -14.51 26.36
N ILE A 577 -11.00 -13.38 25.71
CA ILE A 577 -11.24 -12.08 26.38
C ILE A 577 -12.57 -12.09 27.15
N ALA A 578 -13.59 -12.74 26.60
CA ALA A 578 -14.93 -12.74 27.15
C ALA A 578 -15.23 -13.94 28.07
N SER A 579 -14.23 -14.78 28.34
CA SER A 579 -14.36 -16.05 29.08
C SER A 579 -15.15 -15.91 30.39
N ASP A 580 -14.84 -14.89 31.20
CA ASP A 580 -15.51 -14.62 32.48
C ASP A 580 -16.76 -13.71 32.36
N LEU A 581 -17.08 -13.25 31.16
CA LEU A 581 -18.15 -12.27 30.94
C LEU A 581 -19.46 -12.89 30.43
N TRP A 582 -19.39 -14.02 29.71
CA TRP A 582 -20.54 -14.63 29.03
C TRP A 582 -21.76 -14.90 29.91
N TYR A 583 -21.57 -15.22 31.19
CA TYR A 583 -22.63 -15.70 32.07
C TYR A 583 -22.78 -14.89 33.37
N THR A 584 -22.46 -13.58 33.34
CA THR A 584 -22.54 -12.68 34.51
C THR A 584 -23.96 -12.18 34.84
N GLY A 585 -25.00 -12.88 34.36
CA GLY A 585 -26.39 -12.45 34.31
C GLY A 585 -26.97 -11.91 35.62
N GLN A 586 -27.22 -10.60 35.64
CA GLN A 586 -28.15 -9.96 36.57
C GLN A 586 -29.28 -9.31 35.77
N SER A 587 -30.50 -9.30 36.32
CA SER A 587 -31.60 -8.53 35.74
C SER A 587 -31.26 -7.04 35.81
N ALA A 588 -31.06 -6.41 34.66
CA ALA A 588 -30.71 -5.00 34.56
C ALA A 588 -31.95 -4.17 34.15
N PRO A 589 -32.09 -2.92 34.62
CA PRO A 589 -33.17 -2.05 34.16
C PRO A 589 -33.13 -1.86 32.63
N ASN A 590 -34.30 -1.83 31.99
CA ASN A 590 -34.41 -1.59 30.54
C ASN A 590 -33.69 -0.30 30.13
N GLY A 591 -32.82 -0.39 29.13
CA GLY A 591 -32.04 0.74 28.60
C GLY A 591 -30.83 1.14 29.46
N SER A 592 -30.53 0.43 30.55
CA SER A 592 -29.30 0.62 31.32
C SER A 592 -28.04 0.14 30.56
N LEU A 593 -26.87 0.58 30.99
CA LEU A 593 -25.59 0.09 30.45
C LEU A 593 -25.42 -1.42 30.67
N GLU A 594 -25.84 -1.93 31.83
CA GLU A 594 -25.79 -3.37 32.14
C GLU A 594 -26.67 -4.21 31.19
N GLN A 595 -27.87 -3.72 30.83
CA GLN A 595 -28.69 -4.41 29.84
C GLN A 595 -28.01 -4.40 28.46
N ARG A 596 -27.46 -3.26 28.04
CA ARG A 596 -26.73 -3.16 26.75
C ARG A 596 -25.52 -4.07 26.69
N LYS A 597 -24.79 -4.21 27.80
CA LYS A 597 -23.66 -5.15 27.92
C LYS A 597 -24.12 -6.59 27.73
N LYS A 598 -25.20 -6.99 28.40
CA LYS A 598 -25.80 -8.30 28.22
C LYS A 598 -26.20 -8.53 26.77
N ASP A 599 -26.93 -7.59 26.16
CA ASP A 599 -27.37 -7.71 24.77
C ASP A 599 -26.18 -7.82 23.80
N ALA A 600 -25.13 -7.03 24.02
CA ALA A 600 -23.90 -7.08 23.21
C ALA A 600 -23.15 -8.41 23.36
N LEU A 601 -23.05 -8.95 24.58
CA LEU A 601 -22.43 -10.25 24.83
C LEU A 601 -23.25 -11.40 24.23
N ASP A 602 -24.58 -11.35 24.35
CA ASP A 602 -25.48 -12.36 23.76
C ASP A 602 -25.34 -12.37 22.21
N LEU A 603 -25.24 -11.18 21.59
CA LEU A 603 -24.96 -11.05 20.15
C LEU A 603 -23.60 -11.65 19.79
N LEU A 604 -22.54 -11.26 20.50
CA LEU A 604 -21.16 -11.72 20.24
C LEU A 604 -20.97 -13.22 20.48
N ALA A 605 -21.66 -13.81 21.46
CA ALA A 605 -21.58 -15.24 21.76
C ALA A 605 -22.13 -16.12 20.63
N SER A 606 -23.06 -15.59 19.83
CA SER A 606 -23.63 -16.27 18.65
C SER A 606 -22.88 -15.99 17.34
N TRP A 607 -21.85 -15.14 17.38
CA TRP A 607 -21.14 -14.67 16.19
C TRP A 607 -19.98 -15.59 15.82
N ASN A 608 -19.85 -15.87 14.53
CA ASN A 608 -18.81 -16.76 13.97
C ASN A 608 -17.53 -16.00 13.55
N GLY A 609 -17.46 -14.69 13.77
CA GLY A 609 -16.35 -13.84 13.34
C GLY A 609 -16.50 -13.23 11.94
N ASP A 610 -17.63 -13.44 11.26
CA ASP A 610 -17.92 -12.82 9.95
C ASP A 610 -18.07 -11.30 10.06
N MET A 611 -17.16 -10.54 9.45
CA MET A 611 -17.17 -9.08 9.41
C MET A 611 -18.14 -8.56 8.33
N ASN A 612 -19.39 -9.02 8.35
CA ASN A 612 -20.42 -8.64 7.40
C ASN A 612 -20.86 -7.18 7.63
N GLN A 613 -20.98 -6.39 6.56
CA GLN A 613 -21.38 -4.99 6.64
C GLN A 613 -22.79 -4.77 7.25
N HIS A 614 -23.66 -5.77 7.24
CA HIS A 614 -25.04 -5.63 7.73
C HIS A 614 -25.22 -6.09 9.18
N ASP A 615 -24.20 -6.70 9.78
CA ASP A 615 -24.30 -7.28 11.12
C ASP A 615 -23.86 -6.26 12.20
N PRO A 616 -24.47 -6.31 13.40
CA PRO A 616 -24.05 -5.49 14.54
C PRO A 616 -22.74 -5.97 15.19
N GLN A 617 -22.52 -7.28 15.23
CA GLN A 617 -21.42 -7.91 15.99
C GLN A 617 -20.03 -7.41 15.58
N PRO A 618 -19.70 -7.22 14.29
CA PRO A 618 -18.38 -6.72 13.89
C PRO A 618 -18.07 -5.33 14.46
N LEU A 619 -19.05 -4.43 14.50
CA LEU A 619 -18.86 -3.07 15.03
C LEU A 619 -18.68 -3.09 16.55
N ILE A 620 -19.46 -3.91 17.25
CA ILE A 620 -19.33 -4.10 18.70
C ILE A 620 -17.94 -4.66 19.04
N TYR A 621 -17.52 -5.72 18.35
CA TYR A 621 -16.22 -6.34 18.52
C TYR A 621 -15.08 -5.34 18.24
N ALA A 622 -15.10 -4.64 17.11
CA ALA A 622 -14.05 -3.69 16.74
C ALA A 622 -13.93 -2.53 17.75
N ALA A 623 -15.05 -2.00 18.23
CA ALA A 623 -15.07 -0.97 19.26
C ALA A 623 -14.52 -1.49 20.59
N TRP A 624 -14.91 -2.70 20.99
CA TRP A 624 -14.43 -3.33 22.23
C TRP A 624 -12.93 -3.59 22.18
N MET A 625 -12.42 -4.24 21.14
CA MET A 625 -10.99 -4.54 21.00
C MET A 625 -10.13 -3.28 20.96
N ARG A 626 -10.61 -2.23 20.30
CA ARG A 626 -9.93 -0.94 20.28
C ARG A 626 -9.87 -0.29 21.67
N ALA A 627 -10.98 -0.32 22.40
CA ALA A 627 -11.02 0.18 23.79
C ALA A 627 -10.12 -0.65 24.71
N LEU A 628 -10.11 -1.97 24.54
CA LEU A 628 -9.30 -2.89 25.32
C LEU A 628 -7.81 -2.63 25.11
N GLN A 629 -7.33 -2.64 23.87
CA GLN A 629 -5.91 -2.37 23.61
C GLN A 629 -5.50 -1.01 24.17
N ARG A 630 -6.33 0.03 24.00
CA ARG A 630 -6.03 1.35 24.56
C ARG A 630 -5.87 1.28 26.08
N ARG A 631 -6.74 0.55 26.79
CA ARG A 631 -6.65 0.39 28.24
C ARG A 631 -5.39 -0.36 28.67
N LEU A 632 -4.95 -1.34 27.88
CA LEU A 632 -3.81 -2.20 28.20
C LEU A 632 -2.44 -1.56 27.93
N ILE A 633 -2.34 -0.41 27.26
CA ILE A 633 -1.03 0.15 26.87
C ILE A 633 -0.86 1.62 27.25
N GLN A 634 -1.95 2.28 27.67
CA GLN A 634 -1.94 3.73 27.82
C GLN A 634 -1.18 4.16 29.07
N ASP A 635 -1.19 3.37 30.13
CA ASP A 635 -0.51 3.68 31.39
C ASP A 635 1.00 3.44 31.33
N GLU A 636 1.48 2.43 30.58
CA GLU A 636 2.91 2.21 30.39
C GLU A 636 3.50 3.07 29.27
N LEU A 637 2.80 3.24 28.14
CA LEU A 637 3.33 3.96 26.98
C LEU A 637 2.97 5.46 26.94
N GLY A 638 2.01 5.90 27.75
CA GLY A 638 1.53 7.28 27.74
C GLY A 638 1.07 7.73 26.35
N ASP A 639 1.59 8.89 25.89
CA ASP A 639 1.25 9.45 24.57
C ASP A 639 1.69 8.54 23.40
N LEU A 640 2.71 7.67 23.58
CA LEU A 640 3.18 6.76 22.53
C LEU A 640 2.16 5.67 22.20
N SER A 641 1.18 5.40 23.08
CA SER A 641 0.04 4.51 22.79
C SER A 641 -0.68 4.86 21.48
N GLN A 642 -0.67 6.11 21.05
CA GLN A 642 -1.25 6.56 19.77
C GLN A 642 -0.55 6.00 18.53
N ALA A 643 0.67 5.46 18.67
CA ALA A 643 1.39 4.75 17.62
C ALA A 643 0.85 3.33 17.35
N PHE A 644 -0.08 2.85 18.20
CA PHE A 644 -0.78 1.56 18.09
C PHE A 644 -2.29 1.77 17.84
N PRO A 645 -2.68 2.38 16.69
CA PRO A 645 -4.08 2.77 16.45
C PRO A 645 -5.01 1.60 16.10
N ALA A 646 -4.45 0.46 15.69
CA ALA A 646 -5.18 -0.75 15.29
C ALA A 646 -4.83 -1.90 16.24
N LEU A 647 -5.71 -2.91 16.30
CA LEU A 647 -5.54 -4.09 17.15
C LEU A 647 -4.22 -4.82 16.82
N GLU A 648 -3.51 -5.25 17.86
CA GLU A 648 -2.28 -6.06 17.81
C GLU A 648 -2.60 -7.47 18.36
N PRO A 649 -3.10 -8.42 17.53
CA PRO A 649 -3.65 -9.67 18.03
C PRO A 649 -2.68 -10.54 18.83
N LEU A 650 -1.39 -10.55 18.44
CA LEU A 650 -0.36 -11.32 19.13
C LEU A 650 -0.09 -10.78 20.54
N PHE A 651 -0.10 -9.45 20.71
CA PHE A 651 0.03 -8.81 22.01
C PHE A 651 -1.17 -9.15 22.90
N ILE A 652 -2.41 -8.99 22.39
CA ILE A 652 -3.62 -9.30 23.16
C ILE A 652 -3.69 -10.77 23.56
N GLU A 653 -3.36 -11.69 22.65
CA GLU A 653 -3.30 -13.11 22.97
C GLU A 653 -2.27 -13.40 24.07
N ARG A 654 -1.07 -12.79 23.97
CA ARG A 654 0.00 -12.94 24.97
C ARG A 654 -0.42 -12.46 26.35
N VAL A 655 -1.04 -11.29 26.46
CA VAL A 655 -1.54 -10.73 27.72
C VAL A 655 -2.61 -11.63 28.35
N PHE A 656 -3.63 -12.02 27.59
CA PHE A 656 -4.74 -12.80 28.15
C PHE A 656 -4.43 -14.29 28.39
N ARG A 657 -3.37 -14.83 27.75
CA ARG A 657 -2.84 -16.16 28.07
C ARG A 657 -1.74 -16.15 29.13
N ASP A 658 -1.35 -14.96 29.60
CA ASP A 658 -0.24 -14.76 30.52
C ASP A 658 1.09 -15.40 30.04
N ILE A 659 1.39 -15.29 28.75
CA ILE A 659 2.62 -15.84 28.18
C ILE A 659 3.81 -15.03 28.72
N ASP A 660 4.71 -15.70 29.43
CA ASP A 660 5.89 -15.14 30.09
C ASP A 660 5.57 -14.02 31.11
N GLY A 661 4.38 -14.04 31.73
CA GLY A 661 3.99 -13.03 32.74
C GLY A 661 3.38 -11.75 32.16
N ALA A 662 2.97 -11.77 30.89
CA ALA A 662 2.38 -10.61 30.20
C ALA A 662 1.00 -10.18 30.74
N SER A 663 0.40 -10.87 31.71
CA SER A 663 -0.85 -10.39 32.34
C SER A 663 -0.68 -9.09 33.14
N HIS A 664 0.55 -8.66 33.42
CA HIS A 664 0.82 -7.39 34.10
C HIS A 664 0.30 -6.16 33.35
N TRP A 665 0.18 -6.20 32.01
CA TRP A 665 -0.44 -5.14 31.20
C TRP A 665 -1.93 -4.92 31.51
N CYS A 666 -2.55 -5.80 32.30
CA CYS A 666 -3.92 -5.63 32.77
C CYS A 666 -3.99 -4.84 34.09
N ASP A 667 -2.88 -4.62 34.77
CA ASP A 667 -2.79 -3.86 36.02
C ASP A 667 -2.62 -2.38 35.71
N ILE A 668 -3.45 -1.51 36.30
CA ILE A 668 -3.29 -0.06 36.13
C ILE A 668 -2.33 0.43 37.20
N VAL A 669 -1.10 0.78 36.83
CA VAL A 669 -0.01 1.10 37.80
C VAL A 669 -0.40 2.18 38.84
N GLN A 670 -1.35 3.07 38.53
CA GLN A 670 -1.77 4.17 39.41
C GLN A 670 -2.93 3.82 40.37
N THR A 671 -3.53 2.63 40.27
CA THR A 671 -4.61 2.18 41.15
C THR A 671 -4.05 1.45 42.38
N GLN A 672 -4.89 1.28 43.41
CA GLN A 672 -4.55 0.48 44.60
C GLN A 672 -4.94 -1.00 44.46
N PRO A 673 -6.12 -1.37 43.94
CA PRO A 673 -6.40 -2.76 43.61
C PRO A 673 -5.70 -3.14 42.30
N ILE A 674 -5.02 -4.29 42.26
CA ILE A 674 -4.47 -4.85 41.03
C ILE A 674 -5.64 -5.32 40.16
N GLU A 675 -5.83 -4.69 39.00
CA GLU A 675 -6.84 -5.11 38.04
C GLU A 675 -6.46 -6.44 37.37
N THR A 676 -7.46 -7.28 37.11
CA THR A 676 -7.29 -8.50 36.32
C THR A 676 -7.67 -8.25 34.87
N CYS A 677 -7.22 -9.10 33.95
CA CYS A 677 -7.62 -9.00 32.55
C CYS A 677 -9.15 -9.09 32.35
N ALA A 678 -9.86 -9.83 33.21
CA ALA A 678 -11.33 -9.87 33.19
C ALA A 678 -11.96 -8.51 33.57
N VAL A 679 -11.37 -7.80 34.54
CA VAL A 679 -11.80 -6.44 34.92
C VAL A 679 -11.54 -5.47 33.76
N MET A 680 -10.36 -5.53 33.15
CA MET A 680 -10.01 -4.68 32.00
C MET A 680 -10.90 -4.94 30.78
N ALA A 681 -11.18 -6.21 30.46
CA ALA A 681 -12.10 -6.59 29.41
C ALA A 681 -13.51 -6.02 29.63
N LYS A 682 -14.02 -6.09 30.86
CA LYS A 682 -15.33 -5.53 31.23
C LYS A 682 -15.36 -4.01 31.08
N MET A 683 -14.37 -3.29 31.62
CA MET A 683 -14.30 -1.83 31.53
C MET A 683 -14.12 -1.35 30.08
N ALA A 684 -13.37 -2.09 29.27
CA ALA A 684 -13.23 -1.82 27.84
C ALA A 684 -14.56 -1.97 27.08
N LEU A 685 -15.37 -2.97 27.44
CA LEU A 685 -16.70 -3.15 26.84
C LEU A 685 -17.63 -2.00 27.21
N GLU A 686 -17.57 -1.52 28.45
CA GLU A 686 -18.31 -0.34 28.92
C GLU A 686 -17.95 0.90 28.11
N ASP A 687 -16.67 1.19 27.95
CA ASP A 687 -16.18 2.32 27.14
C ASP A 687 -16.65 2.21 25.67
N ALA A 688 -16.56 1.01 25.10
CA ALA A 688 -16.98 0.76 23.72
C ALA A 688 -18.47 1.02 23.52
N LEU A 689 -19.33 0.55 24.43
CA LEU A 689 -20.77 0.76 24.34
C LEU A 689 -21.17 2.22 24.56
N ILE A 690 -20.47 2.95 25.44
CA ILE A 690 -20.65 4.40 25.60
C ILE A 690 -20.30 5.12 24.30
N TRP A 691 -19.13 4.80 23.72
CA TRP A 691 -18.69 5.41 22.47
C TRP A 691 -19.64 5.09 21.30
N LEU A 692 -20.11 3.84 21.19
CA LEU A 692 -21.09 3.43 20.18
C LEU A 692 -22.41 4.18 20.35
N GLN A 693 -22.88 4.36 21.58
CA GLN A 693 -24.06 5.16 21.90
C GLN A 693 -23.93 6.61 21.40
N GLU A 694 -22.76 7.22 21.55
CA GLU A 694 -22.51 8.61 21.15
C GLU A 694 -22.44 8.79 19.63
N HIS A 695 -22.01 7.76 18.89
CA HIS A 695 -21.70 7.89 17.46
C HIS A 695 -22.70 7.20 16.52
N TYR A 696 -23.30 6.07 16.91
CA TYR A 696 -24.14 5.24 16.03
C TYR A 696 -25.52 4.94 16.59
N GLY A 697 -25.68 4.93 17.92
CA GLY A 697 -26.98 4.73 18.57
C GLY A 697 -26.92 3.80 19.78
N ARG A 698 -28.00 3.79 20.55
CA ARG A 698 -28.04 3.10 21.86
C ARG A 698 -28.32 1.61 21.81
N ASP A 699 -28.96 1.12 20.76
CA ASP A 699 -29.43 -0.27 20.67
C ASP A 699 -28.37 -1.12 19.95
N PRO A 700 -27.66 -2.05 20.64
CA PRO A 700 -26.62 -2.86 20.03
C PRO A 700 -27.13 -3.69 18.85
N SER A 701 -28.41 -4.11 18.85
CA SER A 701 -28.99 -4.96 17.81
C SER A 701 -29.26 -4.22 16.49
N ARG A 702 -29.26 -2.88 16.51
CA ARG A 702 -29.49 -2.03 15.33
C ARG A 702 -28.21 -1.44 14.75
N LEU A 703 -27.07 -1.77 15.34
CA LEU A 703 -25.78 -1.37 14.78
C LEU A 703 -25.53 -2.15 13.49
N GLU A 704 -24.85 -1.52 12.53
CA GLU A 704 -24.40 -2.17 11.31
C GLU A 704 -22.93 -1.81 11.08
N TRP A 705 -22.10 -2.82 10.81
CA TRP A 705 -20.70 -2.60 10.50
C TRP A 705 -20.48 -1.59 9.37
N GLY A 706 -21.29 -1.67 8.32
CA GLY A 706 -21.23 -0.81 7.13
C GLY A 706 -21.56 0.67 7.39
N MET A 707 -22.19 1.02 8.52
CA MET A 707 -22.35 2.42 8.92
C MET A 707 -21.01 3.07 9.27
N ALA A 708 -20.12 2.30 9.89
CA ALA A 708 -18.80 2.75 10.33
C ALA A 708 -17.69 2.38 9.34
N HIS A 709 -17.78 1.19 8.75
CA HIS A 709 -16.80 0.60 7.85
C HIS A 709 -17.16 0.82 6.39
N ARG A 710 -16.74 2.00 5.92
CA ARG A 710 -16.97 2.47 4.56
C ARG A 710 -15.64 2.61 3.84
N ALA A 711 -15.50 1.96 2.69
CA ALA A 711 -14.38 2.12 1.77
C ALA A 711 -14.28 3.57 1.30
N GLN A 712 -13.15 4.22 1.58
CA GLN A 712 -12.88 5.62 1.27
C GLN A 712 -12.00 5.73 0.02
N HIS A 713 -12.57 5.61 -1.18
CA HIS A 713 -11.81 5.95 -2.39
C HIS A 713 -11.84 7.46 -2.56
N LEU A 714 -10.81 8.11 -2.01
CA LEU A 714 -10.72 9.57 -2.07
C LEU A 714 -9.98 9.99 -3.32
N HIS A 715 -10.52 10.99 -4.01
CA HIS A 715 -9.81 11.63 -5.09
C HIS A 715 -8.62 12.36 -4.47
N PRO A 716 -7.38 12.01 -4.83
CA PRO A 716 -6.26 12.51 -4.07
C PRO A 716 -6.25 14.05 -4.06
N THR A 717 -6.26 14.72 -5.21
CA THR A 717 -6.00 16.18 -5.25
C THR A 717 -7.21 17.05 -4.90
N LEU A 718 -8.43 16.62 -5.23
CA LEU A 718 -9.66 17.42 -5.11
C LEU A 718 -10.68 16.83 -4.12
N GLY A 719 -10.46 15.61 -3.62
CA GLY A 719 -11.43 14.89 -2.78
C GLY A 719 -11.68 15.52 -1.42
N HIS A 720 -10.77 16.37 -0.94
CA HIS A 720 -10.91 17.10 0.31
C HIS A 720 -11.66 18.44 0.16
N ILE A 721 -11.97 18.89 -1.06
CA ILE A 721 -12.66 20.16 -1.29
C ILE A 721 -14.17 19.95 -1.09
N PRO A 722 -14.84 20.71 -0.19
CA PRO A 722 -16.28 20.59 0.00
C PRO A 722 -17.06 20.75 -1.31
N LEU A 723 -18.19 20.03 -1.42
CA LEU A 723 -19.04 19.91 -2.62
C LEU A 723 -18.37 19.24 -3.84
N ILE A 724 -17.11 19.54 -4.16
CA ILE A 724 -16.38 18.87 -5.25
C ILE A 724 -16.12 17.41 -4.88
N GLY A 725 -15.58 17.16 -3.69
CA GLY A 725 -15.31 15.80 -3.20
C GLY A 725 -16.54 14.90 -3.15
N TYR A 726 -17.76 15.46 -3.07
CA TYR A 726 -19.00 14.67 -3.13
C TYR A 726 -19.20 13.99 -4.48
N PHE A 727 -18.76 14.60 -5.58
CA PHE A 727 -18.86 14.04 -6.93
C PHE A 727 -17.65 13.18 -7.32
N LEU A 728 -16.50 13.45 -6.71
CA LEU A 728 -15.23 12.81 -7.08
C LEU A 728 -14.91 11.60 -6.21
N ASN A 729 -15.27 11.61 -4.92
CA ASN A 729 -14.97 10.48 -4.04
C ASN A 729 -15.98 9.35 -4.22
N ILE A 730 -15.55 8.10 -4.08
CA ILE A 730 -16.42 6.93 -4.06
C ILE A 730 -16.42 6.35 -2.65
N ILE A 731 -17.54 6.49 -1.94
CA ILE A 731 -17.67 6.06 -0.54
C ILE A 731 -18.80 5.05 -0.41
N GLN A 732 -18.46 3.83 -0.01
CA GLN A 732 -19.42 2.72 0.04
C GLN A 732 -19.20 1.81 1.25
N PRO A 733 -20.28 1.29 1.88
CA PRO A 733 -20.14 0.29 2.95
C PRO A 733 -19.47 -0.98 2.40
N THR A 734 -18.66 -1.64 3.22
CA THR A 734 -17.95 -2.86 2.84
C THR A 734 -17.86 -3.85 3.99
N SER A 735 -18.00 -5.15 3.69
CA SER A 735 -17.61 -6.24 4.59
C SER A 735 -16.08 -6.35 4.72
N GLY A 736 -15.63 -7.27 5.58
CA GLY A 736 -14.22 -7.49 5.86
C GLY A 736 -13.68 -6.61 6.99
N GLY A 737 -12.42 -6.82 7.34
CA GLY A 737 -11.73 -6.09 8.41
C GLY A 737 -10.20 -6.25 8.34
N ASP A 738 -9.53 -5.87 9.42
CA ASP A 738 -8.05 -5.83 9.49
C ASP A 738 -7.38 -7.21 9.34
N HIS A 739 -8.09 -8.27 9.77
CA HIS A 739 -7.58 -9.65 9.89
C HIS A 739 -8.39 -10.68 9.10
N THR A 740 -9.12 -10.24 8.07
CA THR A 740 -9.89 -11.08 7.14
C THR A 740 -9.13 -11.28 5.83
N LEU A 741 -9.46 -12.33 5.05
CA LEU A 741 -8.86 -12.49 3.71
C LEU A 741 -9.36 -11.42 2.75
N GLN A 742 -10.66 -11.12 2.79
CA GLN A 742 -11.26 -9.93 2.20
C GLN A 742 -10.83 -8.70 3.03
N ARG A 743 -9.56 -8.33 2.93
CA ARG A 743 -8.97 -7.33 3.82
C ARG A 743 -9.59 -5.96 3.56
N GLY A 744 -10.17 -5.37 4.60
CA GLY A 744 -10.63 -3.98 4.64
C GLY A 744 -10.05 -3.33 5.87
N LYS A 745 -8.84 -2.76 5.73
CA LYS A 745 -8.10 -2.26 6.89
C LYS A 745 -8.62 -0.91 7.33
N THR A 746 -9.01 -0.85 8.59
CA THR A 746 -9.52 0.33 9.29
C THR A 746 -8.46 1.40 9.46
N SER A 747 -8.85 2.67 9.55
CA SER A 747 -7.92 3.78 9.78
C SER A 747 -7.26 3.72 11.17
N GLY A 748 -7.95 3.12 12.15
CA GLY A 748 -7.58 3.05 13.57
C GLY A 748 -7.64 4.41 14.30
N ARG A 749 -7.90 5.51 13.59
CA ARG A 749 -7.68 6.88 14.09
C ARG A 749 -8.97 7.71 14.14
N PRO A 750 -9.16 8.54 15.19
CA PRO A 750 -10.26 9.51 15.23
C PRO A 750 -10.22 10.50 14.05
N PRO A 751 -11.36 11.10 13.69
CA PRO A 751 -12.70 10.88 14.28
C PRO A 751 -13.40 9.61 13.76
N HIS A 752 -12.93 9.00 12.67
CA HIS A 752 -13.56 7.85 12.03
C HIS A 752 -12.63 6.61 12.05
N PRO A 753 -12.47 5.95 13.20
CA PRO A 753 -11.49 4.88 13.38
C PRO A 753 -11.75 3.65 12.53
N PHE A 754 -13.00 3.45 12.10
CA PHE A 754 -13.42 2.26 11.34
C PHE A 754 -13.54 2.48 9.84
N HIS A 755 -13.21 3.66 9.30
CA HIS A 755 -13.16 3.81 7.84
C HIS A 755 -12.19 2.81 7.21
N ASN A 756 -12.65 2.09 6.18
CA ASN A 756 -11.81 1.23 5.36
C ASN A 756 -11.01 2.10 4.41
N ILE A 757 -9.70 2.20 4.62
CA ILE A 757 -8.81 3.07 3.83
C ILE A 757 -7.76 2.27 3.05
N HIS A 758 -7.73 0.95 3.21
CA HIS A 758 -6.74 0.09 2.57
C HIS A 758 -7.31 -1.32 2.37
N ALA A 759 -7.44 -1.75 1.11
CA ALA A 759 -8.06 -3.02 0.75
C ALA A 759 -7.46 -3.56 -0.56
N ALA A 760 -8.01 -4.65 -1.09
CA ALA A 760 -7.59 -5.23 -2.38
C ALA A 760 -7.90 -4.26 -3.52
N THR A 761 -6.86 -3.60 -4.04
CA THR A 761 -7.00 -2.61 -5.13
C THR A 761 -7.04 -3.26 -6.51
N TYR A 762 -6.59 -4.51 -6.58
CA TYR A 762 -6.72 -5.44 -7.70
C TYR A 762 -7.12 -6.81 -7.15
N ARG A 763 -7.89 -7.59 -7.91
CA ARG A 763 -8.04 -9.04 -7.70
C ARG A 763 -8.04 -9.75 -9.05
N GLY A 764 -7.38 -10.90 -9.10
CA GLY A 764 -7.37 -11.77 -10.26
C GLY A 764 -7.38 -13.24 -9.85
N VAL A 765 -8.09 -14.07 -10.61
CA VAL A 765 -8.07 -15.53 -10.52
C VAL A 765 -7.81 -16.09 -11.92
N TYR A 766 -6.73 -16.86 -12.04
CA TYR A 766 -6.22 -17.38 -13.29
C TYR A 766 -6.34 -18.90 -13.28
N ASP A 767 -6.97 -19.44 -14.32
CA ASP A 767 -7.07 -20.89 -14.57
C ASP A 767 -6.22 -21.19 -15.81
N LEU A 768 -5.16 -21.99 -15.66
CA LEU A 768 -4.31 -22.37 -16.79
C LEU A 768 -4.80 -23.62 -17.55
N ALA A 769 -5.85 -24.30 -17.07
CA ALA A 769 -6.54 -25.34 -17.85
C ALA A 769 -7.58 -24.74 -18.80
N ASP A 770 -8.27 -23.67 -18.38
CA ASP A 770 -9.12 -22.84 -19.24
C ASP A 770 -8.75 -21.35 -19.10
N PRO A 771 -7.73 -20.88 -19.82
CA PRO A 771 -7.26 -19.50 -19.74
C PRO A 771 -8.33 -18.45 -20.07
N ASN A 772 -9.38 -18.80 -20.83
CA ASN A 772 -10.48 -17.90 -21.16
C ASN A 772 -11.45 -17.69 -20.00
N SER A 773 -11.37 -18.51 -18.95
CA SER A 773 -12.19 -18.39 -17.74
C SER A 773 -11.58 -17.46 -16.68
N SER A 774 -10.37 -16.91 -16.92
CA SER A 774 -9.69 -16.01 -15.98
C SER A 774 -10.47 -14.72 -15.73
N VAL A 775 -10.51 -14.28 -14.47
CA VAL A 775 -11.30 -13.11 -14.05
C VAL A 775 -10.46 -12.08 -13.29
N PHE A 776 -10.84 -10.82 -13.40
CA PHE A 776 -10.08 -9.65 -12.97
C PHE A 776 -11.02 -8.57 -12.42
N ILE A 777 -10.55 -7.74 -11.48
CA ILE A 777 -11.26 -6.53 -11.07
C ILE A 777 -10.29 -5.54 -10.41
N THR A 778 -10.54 -4.24 -10.57
CA THR A 778 -9.89 -3.17 -9.79
C THR A 778 -10.93 -2.39 -9.01
N THR A 779 -10.52 -1.67 -7.96
CA THR A 779 -11.46 -0.95 -7.06
C THR A 779 -12.30 0.13 -7.74
N THR A 780 -11.76 0.76 -8.78
CA THR A 780 -12.42 1.80 -9.58
C THR A 780 -12.27 1.45 -11.05
N GLY A 781 -12.86 2.25 -11.93
CA GLY A 781 -12.74 2.07 -13.36
C GLY A 781 -11.36 2.43 -13.94
N GLN A 782 -11.23 2.19 -15.25
CA GLN A 782 -10.00 2.42 -16.02
C GLN A 782 -9.67 3.91 -16.20
N SER A 783 -10.66 4.81 -16.13
CA SER A 783 -10.47 6.24 -16.36
C SER A 783 -10.26 7.03 -15.07
N GLY A 784 -9.34 8.01 -15.11
CA GLY A 784 -9.19 9.02 -14.06
C GLY A 784 -10.09 10.24 -14.24
N HIS A 785 -10.87 10.29 -15.32
CA HIS A 785 -11.71 11.44 -15.65
C HIS A 785 -13.10 11.28 -15.01
N PHE A 786 -13.47 12.15 -14.06
CA PHE A 786 -14.71 12.00 -13.28
C PHE A 786 -16.02 12.05 -14.09
N LEU A 787 -16.03 12.66 -15.29
CA LEU A 787 -17.18 12.60 -16.21
C LEU A 787 -17.21 11.34 -17.10
N SER A 788 -16.19 10.48 -17.03
CA SER A 788 -16.17 9.23 -17.79
C SER A 788 -17.08 8.20 -17.13
N GLN A 789 -17.87 7.49 -17.92
CA GLN A 789 -18.63 6.33 -17.43
C GLN A 789 -17.71 5.20 -16.93
N TYR A 790 -16.42 5.24 -17.26
CA TYR A 790 -15.39 4.29 -16.80
C TYR A 790 -14.57 4.82 -15.62
N TYR A 791 -15.08 5.81 -14.88
CA TYR A 791 -14.46 6.33 -13.66
C TYR A 791 -14.66 5.37 -12.48
N ASP A 792 -15.88 4.85 -12.32
CA ASP A 792 -16.34 4.06 -11.18
C ASP A 792 -17.11 2.78 -11.59
N ASN A 793 -17.16 2.43 -12.88
CA ASN A 793 -17.91 1.28 -13.40
C ASN A 793 -17.57 -0.05 -12.70
N PHE A 794 -16.35 -0.21 -12.18
CA PHE A 794 -15.96 -1.40 -11.43
C PHE A 794 -16.28 -1.33 -9.93
N SER A 795 -16.55 -0.15 -9.36
CA SER A 795 -16.65 0.02 -7.91
C SER A 795 -17.81 -0.75 -7.28
N ALA A 796 -18.93 -0.87 -7.99
CA ALA A 796 -20.06 -1.68 -7.54
C ALA A 796 -19.77 -3.19 -7.62
N LEU A 797 -19.16 -3.65 -8.72
CA LEU A 797 -18.73 -5.05 -8.89
C LEU A 797 -17.72 -5.43 -7.82
N TRP A 798 -16.69 -4.60 -7.64
CA TRP A 798 -15.69 -4.79 -6.59
C TRP A 798 -16.32 -4.86 -5.20
N ARG A 799 -17.26 -3.96 -4.87
CA ARG A 799 -17.96 -4.00 -3.57
C ARG A 799 -18.71 -5.33 -3.38
N ASN A 800 -19.37 -5.80 -4.42
CA ASN A 800 -20.16 -7.04 -4.40
C ASN A 800 -19.32 -8.32 -4.49
N GLN A 801 -18.00 -8.20 -4.65
CA GLN A 801 -17.08 -9.33 -4.88
C GLN A 801 -17.25 -9.99 -6.27
N ASP A 802 -17.75 -9.22 -7.23
CA ASP A 802 -17.86 -9.61 -8.64
C ASP A 802 -16.61 -9.21 -9.42
N TYR A 803 -16.41 -9.88 -10.57
CA TYR A 803 -15.25 -9.73 -11.44
C TYR A 803 -15.67 -9.57 -12.90
N ILE A 804 -14.75 -9.07 -13.74
CA ILE A 804 -14.88 -9.09 -15.20
C ILE A 804 -14.01 -10.21 -15.80
N PRO A 805 -14.43 -10.87 -16.88
CA PRO A 805 -13.57 -11.79 -17.60
C PRO A 805 -12.54 -11.03 -18.44
N MET A 806 -11.35 -11.60 -18.62
CA MET A 806 -10.41 -11.17 -19.66
C MET A 806 -9.81 -12.38 -20.36
N SER A 807 -9.62 -12.25 -21.68
CA SER A 807 -9.05 -13.30 -22.54
C SER A 807 -7.90 -12.76 -23.39
N LEU A 808 -7.01 -13.66 -23.82
CA LEU A 808 -6.00 -13.40 -24.83
C LEU A 808 -6.58 -13.43 -26.26
N ASP A 809 -7.79 -13.95 -26.45
CA ASP A 809 -8.47 -13.95 -27.73
C ASP A 809 -8.96 -12.54 -28.08
N LEU A 810 -8.28 -11.91 -29.04
CA LEU A 810 -8.59 -10.57 -29.52
C LEU A 810 -9.95 -10.47 -30.23
N GLU A 811 -10.47 -11.57 -30.80
CA GLU A 811 -11.76 -11.53 -31.47
C GLU A 811 -12.92 -11.44 -30.46
N LEU A 812 -12.76 -12.01 -29.26
CA LEU A 812 -13.70 -11.79 -28.15
C LEU A 812 -13.72 -10.32 -27.72
N ALA A 813 -12.54 -9.69 -27.61
CA ALA A 813 -12.45 -8.26 -27.31
C ALA A 813 -13.07 -7.40 -28.43
N ARG A 814 -12.90 -7.81 -29.70
CA ARG A 814 -13.44 -7.12 -30.88
C ARG A 814 -14.96 -7.19 -30.96
N ALA A 815 -15.56 -8.34 -30.64
CA ALA A 815 -17.00 -8.58 -30.77
C ALA A 815 -17.88 -7.63 -29.94
N GLY A 816 -17.36 -7.10 -28.82
CA GLY A 816 -18.04 -6.15 -27.94
C GLY A 816 -17.35 -4.80 -27.83
N ALA A 817 -16.43 -4.47 -28.75
CA ALA A 817 -15.58 -3.30 -28.60
C ALA A 817 -16.39 -1.99 -28.58
N ILE A 818 -16.12 -1.14 -27.60
CA ILE A 818 -16.70 0.21 -27.50
C ILE A 818 -16.02 1.19 -28.47
N GLY A 819 -14.84 0.83 -28.98
CA GLY A 819 -14.07 1.61 -29.93
C GLY A 819 -12.75 0.91 -30.28
N ILE A 820 -12.31 1.13 -31.51
CA ILE A 820 -11.01 0.67 -31.99
C ILE A 820 -10.23 1.88 -32.47
N THR A 821 -9.05 2.08 -31.90
CA THR A 821 -8.11 3.11 -32.34
C THR A 821 -7.01 2.47 -33.18
N HIS A 822 -6.79 3.00 -34.38
CA HIS A 822 -5.67 2.64 -35.23
C HIS A 822 -4.62 3.75 -35.18
N ILE A 823 -3.36 3.39 -34.91
CA ILE A 823 -2.22 4.30 -35.01
C ILE A 823 -1.32 3.79 -36.13
N ARG A 824 -0.88 4.69 -37.02
CA ARG A 824 0.02 4.37 -38.13
C ARG A 824 1.22 5.32 -38.16
N PRO A 825 2.35 4.93 -38.78
CA PRO A 825 3.40 5.89 -39.12
C PRO A 825 2.86 6.99 -40.04
N ASN A 826 3.46 8.17 -39.95
CA ASN A 826 3.22 9.30 -40.85
C ASN A 826 3.76 9.06 -42.25
#